data_AF-V4B421-F1
#
_entry.id   AF-V4B421-F1
#
_cell.length_a   1.000
_cell.length_b   1.000
_cell.length_c   1.000
_cell.angle_alpha   90.00
_cell.angle_beta   90.00
_cell.angle_gamma   90.00
#
_symmetry.space_group_name_H-M   'P 1'
#
loop_
_entity.id
_entity.type
_entity.pdbx_description
1 polymer ?
#
loop_
_entity_poly.entity_id
_entity_poly.type
_entity_poly.pdbx_seq_one_letter_code
_entity_poly.pdbx_strand_id
1 'polypeptide(L)'
;MSIKKKNTLNAIRSILAQIRCGILPFRVETGRLGLLTLGILLLEYTTIPTQAKHAVKFFNGASVVSSLFEDHETVDKATLLGYNDMVYITTTCNKTKNIAYLKVHKCGSTTTANILRRFSMKNDLNTVLMNTVNNYWIFSGIHNLVKIPEGQSFNILDIDSFYDRKLYQKLIPNSPKYLAIMREPVERYISFEFDGSFHGGVFRRNKSNVFMFEDPFKGDPRSLHQQMSVEFGLQSHLRKDENAIRTHLARIDKEFDFVIIHEYFEESLVLMKRLFCWEMSDIISMVSGKNMKKATYALTPSGRHKLEIELKADMIFYNHFRKKLFHTINALGVEFQEEVAQYRYIQRLVKDFCLHGVKIMETIEIPSSTWNKPFTVNKRDCELMLMVEGPMVTLMIKNAKISLFEDHETVDKATLLGYNDMVYITTTCNKTKNIAYLKVHKCGSTTTANILRRFSMKNDLNTVLMNTVNNYWIFSGIHNLVKIPEGQSFNILDIDSFYDRKLYQKLIPNSPKYLAIMREPVERYISFEFDGSFHGGVFRRNKSNVFMFEDPFKGDPRSLHQQMSVEFGLQSHLRKDENAIRTHLARIDKEFDFVIIHEYFEESLVLMKRLFCWEMSDIISMVSGKNMKKATYALTPSGRHKLEIELKADMIFYNHFRKKLFHTINALGVEFQEEVAQYRYIQRLVKDFCLHGVKIMETIEIPSSTWNKPFTVNKRDCELMLMVEGPMVTLMIKNAKVKYENSLKKKS
;
A
#
# COMPACT_ATOMS: atom_id res chain seq x y z
N MET A 1 -35.13 -20.08 -53.44
CA MET A 1 -34.08 -19.31 -52.73
C MET A 1 -33.67 -17.98 -53.38
N SER A 2 -33.92 -17.74 -54.68
CA SER A 2 -33.53 -16.47 -55.34
C SER A 2 -34.43 -15.26 -55.00
N ILE A 3 -35.71 -15.48 -54.68
CA ILE A 3 -36.68 -14.39 -54.42
C ILE A 3 -36.56 -13.81 -52.98
N LYS A 4 -36.18 -14.62 -51.97
CA LYS A 4 -35.98 -14.13 -50.59
C LYS A 4 -34.69 -13.31 -50.42
N LYS A 5 -33.63 -13.56 -51.19
CA LYS A 5 -32.37 -12.78 -51.14
C LYS A 5 -32.54 -11.34 -51.67
N LYS A 6 -33.39 -11.15 -52.69
CA LYS A 6 -33.63 -9.82 -53.29
C LYS A 6 -34.43 -8.90 -52.36
N ASN A 7 -35.38 -9.45 -51.60
CA ASN A 7 -36.20 -8.70 -50.65
C ASN A 7 -35.41 -8.24 -49.42
N THR A 8 -34.49 -9.06 -48.90
CA THR A 8 -33.63 -8.68 -47.77
C THR A 8 -32.61 -7.60 -48.15
N LEU A 9 -32.03 -7.67 -49.36
CA LEU A 9 -31.07 -6.66 -49.83
C LEU A 9 -31.74 -5.30 -50.09
N ASN A 10 -32.98 -5.30 -50.58
CA ASN A 10 -33.77 -4.08 -50.79
C ASN A 10 -34.24 -3.46 -49.46
N ALA A 11 -34.57 -4.28 -48.45
CA ALA A 11 -34.87 -3.80 -47.10
C ALA A 11 -33.65 -3.13 -46.43
N ILE A 12 -32.47 -3.73 -46.57
CA ILE A 12 -31.21 -3.17 -46.03
C ILE A 12 -30.85 -1.86 -46.75
N ARG A 13 -31.05 -1.77 -48.07
CA ARG A 13 -30.83 -0.53 -48.83
C ARG A 13 -31.83 0.57 -48.47
N SER A 14 -33.09 0.24 -48.20
CA SER A 14 -34.11 1.19 -47.74
C SER A 14 -33.80 1.75 -46.36
N ILE A 15 -33.32 0.91 -45.43
CA ILE A 15 -32.94 1.33 -44.07
C ILE A 15 -31.69 2.24 -44.11
N LEU A 16 -30.69 1.89 -44.93
CA LEU A 16 -29.49 2.72 -45.11
C LEU A 16 -29.79 4.05 -45.81
N ALA A 17 -30.76 4.09 -46.73
CA ALA A 17 -31.21 5.32 -47.38
C ALA A 17 -31.96 6.25 -46.42
N GLN A 18 -32.80 5.71 -45.53
CA GLN A 18 -33.51 6.48 -44.50
C GLN A 18 -32.57 7.05 -43.42
N ILE A 19 -31.50 6.31 -43.06
CA ILE A 19 -30.43 6.81 -42.16
C ILE A 19 -29.64 7.96 -42.80
N ARG A 20 -29.45 7.95 -44.13
CA ARG A 20 -28.73 9.00 -44.86
C ARG A 20 -29.51 10.31 -45.02
N CYS A 21 -30.84 10.28 -44.92
CA CYS A 21 -31.70 11.45 -45.11
C CYS A 21 -32.20 12.11 -43.81
N GLY A 22 -31.83 11.61 -42.62
CA GLY A 22 -32.14 12.28 -41.34
C GLY A 22 -33.61 12.26 -40.92
N ILE A 23 -34.43 11.36 -41.48
CA ILE A 23 -35.86 11.26 -41.21
C ILE A 23 -36.13 10.02 -40.35
N LEU A 24 -35.73 10.04 -39.07
CA LEU A 24 -36.32 9.24 -37.98
C LEU A 24 -35.59 9.56 -36.65
N PRO A 25 -36.30 10.05 -35.61
CA PRO A 25 -35.69 10.29 -34.31
C PRO A 25 -36.01 9.11 -33.39
N PHE A 26 -35.08 8.19 -33.11
CA PHE A 26 -35.22 7.33 -31.91
C PHE A 26 -33.90 6.84 -31.31
N ARG A 27 -33.85 7.03 -29.99
CA ARG A 27 -32.86 6.67 -29.01
C ARG A 27 -33.17 5.24 -28.53
N VAL A 28 -32.23 4.30 -28.60
CA VAL A 28 -32.34 3.01 -27.89
C VAL A 28 -31.02 2.65 -27.23
N GLU A 29 -31.07 2.54 -25.90
CA GLU A 29 -30.08 1.89 -25.05
C GLU A 29 -30.05 0.38 -25.36
N THR A 30 -28.98 -0.12 -25.96
CA THR A 30 -28.56 -1.53 -25.81
C THR A 30 -27.04 -1.64 -25.82
N GLY A 31 -26.50 -2.38 -24.86
CA GLY A 31 -25.08 -2.50 -24.60
C GLY A 31 -24.29 -3.30 -25.65
N ARG A 32 -22.96 -3.27 -25.48
CA ARG A 32 -21.88 -3.86 -26.32
C ARG A 32 -22.03 -5.32 -26.76
N LEU A 33 -23.08 -6.05 -26.38
CA LEU A 33 -23.31 -7.44 -26.78
C LEU A 33 -24.05 -7.61 -28.12
N GLY A 34 -24.81 -6.61 -28.58
CA GLY A 34 -25.61 -6.71 -29.82
C GLY A 34 -24.82 -6.56 -31.13
N LEU A 35 -23.70 -5.83 -31.11
CA LEU A 35 -22.83 -5.67 -32.28
C LEU A 35 -21.93 -6.89 -32.53
N LEU A 36 -21.63 -7.66 -31.47
CA LEU A 36 -20.90 -8.92 -31.57
C LEU A 36 -21.75 -10.03 -32.20
N THR A 37 -23.06 -10.06 -31.93
CA THR A 37 -23.96 -11.08 -32.49
C THR A 37 -24.22 -10.89 -33.98
N LEU A 38 -24.24 -9.65 -34.50
CA LEU A 38 -24.34 -9.41 -35.94
C LEU A 38 -23.04 -9.73 -36.70
N GLY A 39 -21.88 -9.53 -36.06
CA GLY A 39 -20.57 -9.84 -36.63
C GLY A 39 -20.27 -11.34 -36.69
N ILE A 40 -20.76 -12.12 -35.72
CA ILE A 40 -20.56 -13.58 -35.67
C ILE A 40 -21.47 -14.30 -36.68
N LEU A 41 -22.71 -13.83 -36.89
CA LEU A 41 -23.63 -14.40 -37.89
C LEU A 41 -23.17 -14.19 -39.35
N LEU A 42 -22.30 -13.20 -39.60
CA LEU A 42 -21.73 -12.95 -40.94
C LEU A 42 -20.50 -13.81 -41.26
N LEU A 43 -19.88 -14.46 -40.26
CA LEU A 43 -18.69 -15.32 -40.45
C LEU A 43 -19.05 -16.79 -40.70
N GLU A 44 -20.26 -17.25 -40.35
CA GLU A 44 -20.68 -18.65 -40.53
C GLU A 44 -21.27 -18.98 -41.91
N TYR A 45 -21.47 -18.00 -42.82
CA TYR A 45 -22.19 -18.23 -44.09
C TYR A 45 -21.40 -18.04 -45.39
N THR A 46 -20.07 -17.95 -45.34
CA THR A 46 -19.25 -17.86 -46.56
C THR A 46 -18.01 -18.74 -46.47
N THR A 47 -18.11 -19.94 -47.05
CA THR A 47 -16.98 -20.78 -47.44
C THR A 47 -16.41 -20.28 -48.76
N ILE A 48 -15.18 -19.75 -48.77
CA ILE A 48 -14.40 -19.48 -50.00
C ILE A 48 -12.93 -19.94 -49.78
N PRO A 49 -12.27 -20.59 -50.76
CA PRO A 49 -11.09 -21.42 -50.54
C PRO A 49 -9.75 -20.66 -50.55
N THR A 50 -8.75 -21.35 -50.02
CA THR A 50 -7.31 -21.03 -49.97
C THR A 50 -6.68 -20.69 -51.31
N GLN A 51 -6.64 -19.40 -51.68
CA GLN A 51 -5.58 -18.75 -52.47
C GLN A 51 -5.88 -17.24 -52.62
N ALA A 52 -5.67 -16.46 -51.54
CA ALA A 52 -5.61 -14.99 -51.59
C ALA A 52 -4.93 -14.45 -50.32
N LYS A 53 -3.62 -14.69 -50.17
CA LYS A 53 -2.78 -13.89 -49.27
C LYS A 53 -2.48 -12.57 -49.99
N HIS A 54 -3.41 -11.63 -49.89
CA HIS A 54 -3.27 -10.17 -49.96
C HIS A 54 -4.70 -9.60 -50.07
N ALA A 55 -4.98 -8.54 -49.30
CA ALA A 55 -6.27 -7.85 -49.17
C ALA A 55 -7.30 -8.45 -48.19
N VAL A 56 -6.99 -8.35 -46.90
CA VAL A 56 -8.00 -7.96 -45.90
C VAL A 56 -7.44 -6.79 -45.08
N LYS A 57 -7.57 -5.58 -45.64
CA LYS A 57 -7.53 -4.31 -44.90
C LYS A 57 -8.81 -4.25 -44.07
N PHE A 58 -8.75 -4.59 -42.79
CA PHE A 58 -9.80 -4.19 -41.84
C PHE A 58 -9.59 -2.71 -41.46
N PHE A 59 -10.68 -1.96 -41.47
CA PHE A 59 -10.75 -0.50 -41.42
C PHE A 59 -10.01 0.11 -40.22
N ASN A 60 -8.87 0.75 -40.53
CA ASN A 60 -8.20 1.74 -39.70
C ASN A 60 -9.03 3.03 -39.63
N GLY A 61 -9.25 3.54 -38.41
CA GLY A 61 -9.75 4.89 -38.13
C GLY A 61 -8.76 6.01 -38.47
N ALA A 62 -7.88 5.81 -39.46
CA ALA A 62 -6.85 6.77 -39.88
C ALA A 62 -7.33 7.72 -40.98
N SER A 63 -8.49 7.47 -41.63
CA SER A 63 -8.96 8.29 -42.76
C SER A 63 -9.97 9.39 -42.41
N VAL A 64 -10.44 9.49 -41.16
CA VAL A 64 -11.36 10.56 -40.71
C VAL A 64 -10.62 11.71 -40.03
N VAL A 65 -9.32 11.55 -39.73
CA VAL A 65 -8.54 12.58 -39.01
C VAL A 65 -7.80 13.52 -39.98
N SER A 66 -7.66 13.17 -41.26
CA SER A 66 -6.96 14.04 -42.23
C SER A 66 -7.85 15.09 -42.91
N SER A 67 -9.18 15.07 -42.72
CA SER A 67 -10.10 16.00 -43.39
C SER A 67 -10.65 17.11 -42.47
N LEU A 68 -10.03 17.34 -41.30
CA LEU A 68 -10.46 18.37 -40.33
C LEU A 68 -9.34 19.37 -39.96
N PHE A 69 -8.20 19.35 -40.66
CA PHE A 69 -7.09 20.26 -40.39
C PHE A 69 -6.55 20.87 -41.69
N GLU A 70 -7.37 21.68 -42.34
CA GLU A 70 -6.88 22.76 -43.20
C GLU A 70 -6.95 24.03 -42.35
N ASP A 71 -5.85 24.40 -41.71
CA ASP A 71 -5.58 25.79 -41.36
C ASP A 71 -4.13 26.09 -41.75
N HIS A 72 -4.02 26.91 -42.78
CA HIS A 72 -2.79 27.47 -43.31
C HIS A 72 -2.22 28.47 -42.31
N GLU A 73 -1.15 28.10 -41.60
CA GLU A 73 -0.18 29.06 -41.09
C GLU A 73 1.23 28.58 -41.41
N THR A 74 1.92 29.39 -42.22
CA THR A 74 3.30 29.24 -42.64
C THR A 74 4.22 29.33 -41.43
N VAL A 75 4.72 28.18 -40.95
CA VAL A 75 5.79 28.16 -39.95
C VAL A 75 7.14 28.20 -40.66
N ASP A 76 7.93 29.18 -40.28
CA ASP A 76 9.22 29.56 -40.84
C ASP A 76 10.26 28.43 -40.83
N LYS A 77 11.02 28.29 -41.93
CA LYS A 77 12.01 27.23 -42.16
C LYS A 77 13.21 27.28 -41.20
N ALA A 78 13.35 28.34 -40.41
CA ALA A 78 14.43 28.51 -39.44
C ALA A 78 14.27 27.64 -38.17
N THR A 79 13.07 27.14 -37.85
CA THR A 79 12.85 26.26 -36.69
C THR A 79 13.26 24.79 -36.95
N LEU A 80 13.72 24.46 -38.17
CA LEU A 80 14.06 23.10 -38.60
C LEU A 80 15.52 22.69 -38.33
N LEU A 81 16.39 23.58 -37.82
CA LEU A 81 17.81 23.28 -37.66
C LEU A 81 18.23 22.73 -36.28
N GLY A 82 17.29 22.49 -35.37
CA GLY A 82 17.56 21.89 -34.06
C GLY A 82 17.01 20.47 -33.87
N TYR A 83 16.41 19.86 -34.90
CA TYR A 83 15.54 18.67 -34.78
C TYR A 83 16.19 17.38 -35.30
N ASN A 84 17.53 17.27 -35.27
CA ASN A 84 18.26 16.08 -35.72
C ASN A 84 18.75 15.16 -34.58
N ASP A 85 18.56 15.52 -33.31
CA ASP A 85 19.12 14.76 -32.18
C ASP A 85 18.18 13.69 -31.56
N MET A 86 16.97 13.47 -32.10
CA MET A 86 16.00 12.51 -31.55
C MET A 86 15.76 11.25 -32.38
N VAL A 87 16.60 10.95 -33.39
CA VAL A 87 16.50 9.71 -34.18
C VAL A 87 17.83 8.93 -34.20
N TYR A 88 18.50 8.87 -33.05
CA TYR A 88 19.49 7.83 -32.78
C TYR A 88 19.23 7.28 -31.37
N ILE A 89 18.35 6.28 -31.26
CA ILE A 89 18.34 5.41 -30.07
C ILE A 89 19.63 4.59 -30.19
N THR A 90 20.69 5.08 -29.54
CA THR A 90 22.00 4.43 -29.50
C THR A 90 21.84 3.03 -28.91
N THR A 91 22.55 2.07 -29.50
CA THR A 91 22.53 0.63 -29.17
C THR A 91 23.11 0.31 -27.78
N THR A 92 23.56 1.31 -27.03
CA THR A 92 23.95 1.23 -25.61
C THR A 92 23.14 2.27 -24.81
N CYS A 93 22.08 1.81 -24.16
CA CYS A 93 21.14 2.63 -23.39
C CYS A 93 21.35 2.35 -21.88
N ASN A 94 21.78 3.35 -21.11
CA ASN A 94 21.97 3.21 -19.67
C ASN A 94 20.71 3.67 -18.91
N LYS A 95 20.24 2.83 -17.98
CA LYS A 95 19.06 3.10 -17.15
C LYS A 95 19.20 4.44 -16.41
N THR A 96 18.35 5.40 -16.76
CA THR A 96 18.32 6.72 -16.12
C THR A 96 17.86 6.58 -14.66
N LYS A 97 18.71 7.00 -13.72
CA LYS A 97 18.45 6.98 -12.27
C LYS A 97 18.25 8.37 -11.66
N ASN A 98 18.78 9.43 -12.29
CA ASN A 98 18.65 10.80 -11.80
C ASN A 98 17.54 11.52 -12.57
N ILE A 99 16.43 11.85 -11.89
CA ILE A 99 15.22 12.40 -12.50
C ILE A 99 14.72 13.56 -11.65
N ALA A 100 14.61 14.73 -12.27
CA ALA A 100 14.00 15.91 -11.69
C ALA A 100 12.60 16.10 -12.28
N TYR A 101 11.58 15.68 -11.55
CA TYR A 101 10.20 15.68 -12.01
C TYR A 101 9.40 16.87 -11.46
N LEU A 102 8.98 17.76 -12.36
CA LEU A 102 8.02 18.81 -12.06
C LEU A 102 6.62 18.22 -11.98
N LYS A 103 6.12 18.08 -10.75
CA LYS A 103 4.78 17.57 -10.47
C LYS A 103 3.75 18.70 -10.62
N VAL A 104 3.06 18.72 -11.77
CA VAL A 104 2.04 19.75 -12.05
C VAL A 104 0.67 19.38 -11.48
N HIS A 105 0.00 20.31 -10.82
CA HIS A 105 -1.27 20.04 -10.14
C HIS A 105 -2.37 19.58 -11.11
N LYS A 106 -3.14 18.57 -10.68
CA LYS A 106 -4.34 18.04 -11.36
C LYS A 106 -4.12 17.52 -12.79
N CYS A 107 -2.88 17.21 -13.13
CA CYS A 107 -2.48 16.61 -14.41
C CYS A 107 -2.25 15.09 -14.33
N GLY A 108 -2.78 14.40 -13.30
CA GLY A 108 -2.44 12.99 -13.04
C GLY A 108 -1.03 12.80 -12.44
N SER A 109 -0.44 13.88 -11.94
CA SER A 109 0.96 13.94 -11.54
C SER A 109 1.32 13.05 -10.35
N THR A 110 0.38 12.77 -9.44
CA THR A 110 0.53 11.79 -8.36
C THR A 110 0.70 10.35 -8.88
N THR A 111 0.09 10.01 -10.03
CA THR A 111 0.27 8.68 -10.65
C THR A 111 1.69 8.52 -11.18
N THR A 112 2.23 9.54 -11.86
CA THR A 112 3.64 9.55 -12.28
C THR A 112 4.58 9.53 -11.07
N ALA A 113 4.29 10.30 -10.02
CA ALA A 113 5.09 10.27 -8.79
C ALA A 113 5.12 8.86 -8.16
N ASN A 114 3.99 8.13 -8.13
CA ASN A 114 3.98 6.73 -7.66
C ASN A 114 4.91 5.83 -8.50
N ILE A 115 4.94 6.00 -9.82
CA ILE A 115 5.87 5.28 -10.72
C ILE A 115 7.32 5.59 -10.34
N LEU A 116 7.68 6.87 -10.22
CA LEU A 116 9.03 7.32 -9.87
C LEU A 116 9.46 6.83 -8.48
N ARG A 117 8.56 6.85 -7.49
CA ARG A 117 8.82 6.38 -6.12
C ARG A 117 9.05 4.87 -6.06
N ARG A 118 8.23 4.08 -6.75
CA ARG A 118 8.45 2.62 -6.85
C ARG A 118 9.75 2.30 -7.57
N PHE A 119 10.06 3.04 -8.63
CA PHE A 119 11.35 2.94 -9.30
C PHE A 119 12.50 3.26 -8.34
N SER A 120 12.39 4.33 -7.55
CA SER A 120 13.38 4.71 -6.54
C SER A 120 13.60 3.59 -5.53
N MET A 121 12.52 3.00 -5.02
CA MET A 121 12.60 1.90 -4.06
C MET A 121 13.19 0.62 -4.67
N LYS A 122 12.86 0.30 -5.92
CA LYS A 122 13.39 -0.89 -6.62
C LYS A 122 14.89 -0.79 -6.91
N ASN A 123 15.44 0.42 -6.99
CA ASN A 123 16.83 0.66 -7.39
C ASN A 123 17.66 1.35 -6.27
N ASP A 124 17.17 1.33 -5.03
CA ASP A 124 17.82 1.90 -3.84
C ASP A 124 18.28 3.35 -4.03
N LEU A 125 17.41 4.18 -4.63
CA LEU A 125 17.71 5.58 -4.94
C LEU A 125 17.21 6.54 -3.86
N ASN A 126 17.95 7.63 -3.66
CA ASN A 126 17.58 8.69 -2.73
C ASN A 126 16.54 9.64 -3.36
N THR A 127 15.33 9.65 -2.81
CA THR A 127 14.28 10.60 -3.22
C THR A 127 14.30 11.84 -2.33
N VAL A 128 14.09 13.01 -2.91
CA VAL A 128 13.89 14.28 -2.20
C VAL A 128 12.56 14.22 -1.44
N LEU A 129 12.63 14.07 -0.11
CA LEU A 129 11.46 13.95 0.76
C LEU A 129 11.50 15.02 1.86
N MET A 130 10.36 15.61 2.20
CA MET A 130 10.25 16.48 3.39
C MET A 130 10.15 15.63 4.65
N ASN A 131 10.72 16.12 5.76
CA ASN A 131 10.63 15.46 7.06
C ASN A 131 9.22 15.56 7.70
N THR A 132 8.28 16.24 7.05
CA THR A 132 6.88 16.38 7.47
C THR A 132 5.92 15.80 6.44
N VAL A 133 4.83 15.18 6.93
CA VAL A 133 3.80 14.53 6.09
C VAL A 133 2.62 15.45 5.72
N ASN A 134 2.60 16.70 6.21
CA ASN A 134 1.46 17.61 6.06
C ASN A 134 1.75 18.83 5.17
N ASN A 135 2.96 18.99 4.65
CA ASN A 135 3.31 20.10 3.77
C ASN A 135 4.37 19.68 2.75
N TYR A 136 3.91 19.13 1.62
CA TYR A 136 4.75 18.58 0.55
C TYR A 136 5.21 19.64 -0.45
N TRP A 137 5.30 20.91 -0.05
CA TRP A 137 5.72 22.00 -0.94
C TRP A 137 7.11 22.51 -0.56
N ILE A 138 7.99 22.74 -1.54
CA ILE A 138 9.34 23.27 -1.30
C ILE A 138 9.34 24.72 -0.73
N PHE A 139 8.19 25.42 -0.68
CA PHE A 139 8.09 26.77 -0.10
C PHE A 139 8.62 26.91 1.33
N SER A 140 8.59 25.83 2.12
CA SER A 140 9.13 25.83 3.48
C SER A 140 10.66 25.80 3.54
N GLY A 141 11.36 25.76 2.40
CA GLY A 141 12.82 25.74 2.31
C GLY A 141 13.42 24.32 2.33
N ILE A 142 14.56 24.15 1.66
CA ILE A 142 15.26 22.86 1.51
C ILE A 142 15.90 22.34 2.82
N HIS A 143 15.87 23.13 3.90
CA HIS A 143 16.48 22.76 5.18
C HIS A 143 15.69 21.67 5.92
N ASN A 144 14.43 21.43 5.55
CA ASN A 144 13.55 20.43 6.16
C ASN A 144 13.50 19.10 5.38
N LEU A 145 14.46 18.86 4.49
CA LEU A 145 14.57 17.60 3.77
C LEU A 145 15.00 16.46 4.72
N VAL A 146 14.50 15.26 4.44
CA VAL A 146 15.05 14.04 5.03
C VAL A 146 16.51 13.95 4.63
N LYS A 147 17.39 13.77 5.62
CA LYS A 147 18.83 13.62 5.39
C LYS A 147 19.07 12.35 4.57
N ILE A 148 20.16 12.33 3.83
CA ILE A 148 20.68 11.15 3.14
C ILE A 148 22.05 10.80 3.74
N PRO A 149 22.52 9.55 3.57
CA PRO A 149 23.87 9.15 4.00
C PRO A 149 24.96 10.11 3.52
N GLU A 150 26.01 10.28 4.33
CA GLU A 150 27.12 11.17 4.00
C GLU A 150 27.82 10.72 2.70
N GLY A 151 28.17 11.68 1.85
CA GLY A 151 28.78 11.39 0.54
C GLY A 151 27.80 10.94 -0.56
N GLN A 152 26.52 10.73 -0.25
CA GLN A 152 25.50 10.42 -1.25
C GLN A 152 24.81 11.69 -1.78
N SER A 153 24.06 11.52 -2.87
CA SER A 153 23.28 12.59 -3.52
C SER A 153 21.85 12.12 -3.79
N PHE A 154 20.92 13.07 -3.88
CA PHE A 154 19.56 12.76 -4.31
C PHE A 154 19.55 12.37 -5.79
N ASN A 155 18.64 11.46 -6.13
CA ASN A 155 18.44 10.92 -7.46
C ASN A 155 17.06 11.31 -8.02
N ILE A 156 16.00 11.28 -7.20
CA ILE A 156 14.63 11.52 -7.65
C ILE A 156 14.05 12.74 -6.92
N LEU A 157 13.51 13.70 -7.68
CA LEU A 157 12.75 14.85 -7.15
C LEU A 157 11.34 14.74 -7.70
N ASP A 158 10.33 14.62 -6.84
CA ASP A 158 8.92 14.51 -7.24
C ASP A 158 7.95 15.27 -6.31
N ILE A 159 8.49 16.21 -5.54
CA ILE A 159 7.78 17.00 -4.54
C ILE A 159 7.12 18.24 -5.17
N ASP A 160 5.97 18.67 -4.63
CA ASP A 160 5.22 19.81 -5.15
C ASP A 160 6.10 21.09 -5.09
N SER A 161 6.30 21.73 -6.23
CA SER A 161 7.18 22.90 -6.35
C SER A 161 6.88 23.69 -7.62
N PHE A 162 7.25 24.97 -7.58
CA PHE A 162 7.45 25.75 -8.79
C PHE A 162 8.80 25.39 -9.40
N TYR A 163 8.85 25.33 -10.72
CA TYR A 163 10.08 25.01 -11.42
C TYR A 163 11.13 26.11 -11.22
N ASP A 164 12.24 25.72 -10.60
CA ASP A 164 13.45 26.52 -10.49
C ASP A 164 14.63 25.63 -10.87
N ARG A 165 15.24 25.94 -12.02
CA ARG A 165 16.38 25.20 -12.57
C ARG A 165 17.55 25.12 -11.59
N LYS A 166 17.86 26.22 -10.90
CA LYS A 166 19.01 26.28 -9.98
C LYS A 166 18.73 25.43 -8.74
N LEU A 167 17.52 25.49 -8.22
CA LEU A 167 17.09 24.66 -7.10
C LEU A 167 17.11 23.17 -7.46
N TYR A 168 16.56 22.79 -8.62
CA TYR A 168 16.50 21.40 -9.06
C TYR A 168 17.92 20.84 -9.27
N GLN A 169 18.80 21.62 -9.90
CA GLN A 169 20.20 21.25 -10.08
C GLN A 169 20.97 21.17 -8.75
N LYS A 170 20.62 22.02 -7.77
CA LYS A 170 21.21 21.97 -6.43
C LYS A 170 20.80 20.70 -5.68
N LEU A 171 19.55 20.27 -5.83
CA LEU A 171 19.03 19.07 -5.16
C LEU A 171 19.56 17.79 -5.81
N ILE A 172 19.59 17.74 -7.14
CA ILE A 172 20.11 16.59 -7.90
C ILE A 172 21.29 17.07 -8.76
N PRO A 173 22.53 17.04 -8.23
CA PRO A 173 23.70 17.58 -8.92
C PRO A 173 24.16 16.71 -10.10
N ASN A 174 23.81 15.43 -10.12
CA ASN A 174 24.30 14.43 -11.08
C ASN A 174 23.50 14.42 -12.39
N SER A 175 23.46 15.57 -13.08
CA SER A 175 22.88 15.75 -14.41
C SER A 175 21.55 15.01 -14.62
N PRO A 176 20.47 15.41 -13.91
CA PRO A 176 19.20 14.71 -13.98
C PRO A 176 18.52 14.88 -15.34
N LYS A 177 17.73 13.88 -15.73
CA LYS A 177 16.70 14.04 -16.75
C LYS A 177 15.54 14.85 -16.18
N TYR A 178 15.16 15.93 -16.85
CA TYR A 178 14.06 16.81 -16.46
C TYR A 178 12.76 16.30 -17.07
N LEU A 179 11.83 15.94 -16.19
CA LEU A 179 10.53 15.37 -16.54
C LEU A 179 9.43 16.32 -16.07
N ALA A 180 8.35 16.47 -16.82
CA ALA A 180 7.13 17.11 -16.36
C ALA A 180 5.89 16.37 -16.86
N ILE A 181 4.72 16.80 -16.39
CA ILE A 181 3.43 16.36 -16.91
C ILE A 181 2.54 17.57 -17.17
N MET A 182 1.78 17.54 -18.25
CA MET A 182 0.76 18.53 -18.58
C MET A 182 -0.57 17.83 -18.89
N ARG A 183 -1.65 18.59 -18.80
CA ARG A 183 -3.00 18.19 -19.15
C ARG A 183 -3.64 19.31 -19.95
N GLU A 184 -4.66 19.01 -20.74
CA GLU A 184 -5.42 20.06 -21.42
C GLU A 184 -5.87 21.14 -20.39
N PRO A 185 -5.57 22.43 -20.62
CA PRO A 185 -5.68 23.47 -19.58
C PRO A 185 -7.08 23.64 -18.99
N VAL A 186 -8.12 23.54 -19.81
CA VAL A 186 -9.51 23.66 -19.37
C VAL A 186 -9.91 22.43 -18.56
N GLU A 187 -9.56 21.22 -19.01
CA GLU A 187 -9.82 19.97 -18.29
C GLU A 187 -9.08 19.91 -16.95
N ARG A 188 -7.86 20.46 -16.90
CA ARG A 188 -7.11 20.63 -15.66
C ARG A 188 -7.80 21.60 -14.70
N TYR A 189 -8.27 22.74 -15.21
CA TYR A 189 -9.02 23.72 -14.42
C TYR A 189 -10.29 23.10 -13.81
N ILE A 190 -11.10 22.41 -14.62
CA ILE A 190 -12.29 21.68 -14.14
C ILE A 190 -11.90 20.66 -13.06
N SER A 191 -10.80 19.94 -13.28
CA SER A 191 -10.33 18.95 -12.30
C SER A 191 -9.85 19.57 -10.99
N PHE A 192 -9.33 20.81 -11.01
CA PHE A 192 -8.89 21.55 -9.82
C PHE A 192 -10.09 22.02 -9.01
N GLU A 193 -11.06 22.65 -9.69
CA GLU A 193 -12.31 23.11 -9.09
C GLU A 193 -13.10 21.97 -8.42
N PHE A 194 -13.12 20.78 -9.04
CA PHE A 194 -13.84 19.63 -8.51
C PHE A 194 -13.22 19.05 -7.23
N ASP A 195 -11.89 19.09 -7.11
CA ASP A 195 -11.19 18.43 -6.00
C ASP A 195 -11.58 19.01 -4.65
N GLY A 196 -11.87 20.32 -4.59
CA GLY A 196 -12.35 21.00 -3.37
C GLY A 196 -11.41 20.92 -2.16
N SER A 197 -10.22 20.36 -2.32
CA SER A 197 -9.19 20.15 -1.28
C SER A 197 -8.62 21.46 -0.75
N PHE A 198 -8.72 22.53 -1.54
CA PHE A 198 -8.30 23.88 -1.15
C PHE A 198 -9.52 24.80 -0.94
N HIS A 199 -10.39 24.41 -0.01
CA HIS A 199 -11.48 25.24 0.56
C HIS A 199 -12.68 25.51 -0.38
N GLY A 200 -13.89 25.29 0.15
CA GLY A 200 -15.12 25.99 -0.26
C GLY A 200 -15.57 25.96 -1.72
N GLY A 201 -15.06 25.07 -2.57
CA GLY A 201 -15.36 25.06 -4.00
C GLY A 201 -16.86 25.10 -4.32
N VAL A 202 -17.23 25.93 -5.30
CA VAL A 202 -18.61 26.19 -5.78
C VAL A 202 -19.34 24.89 -6.17
N PHE A 203 -18.58 23.89 -6.62
CA PHE A 203 -19.06 22.56 -7.02
C PHE A 203 -19.53 21.67 -5.85
N ARG A 204 -19.25 22.05 -4.60
CA ARG A 204 -19.49 21.20 -3.42
C ARG A 204 -20.89 21.35 -2.81
N ARG A 205 -21.75 22.20 -3.39
CA ARG A 205 -23.08 22.54 -2.84
C ARG A 205 -24.25 22.26 -3.81
N ASN A 206 -24.41 21.03 -4.31
CA ASN A 206 -25.76 20.42 -4.40
C ASN A 206 -25.75 18.94 -4.80
N LYS A 207 -26.81 18.20 -4.41
CA LYS A 207 -27.02 16.76 -4.64
C LYS A 207 -27.55 16.41 -6.06
N SER A 208 -27.41 17.26 -7.07
CA SER A 208 -27.88 17.02 -8.45
C SER A 208 -26.71 16.82 -9.44
N ASN A 209 -26.87 15.87 -10.36
CA ASN A 209 -25.77 15.21 -11.10
C ASN A 209 -25.24 15.91 -12.37
N VAL A 210 -25.63 17.16 -12.68
CA VAL A 210 -25.05 17.90 -13.82
C VAL A 210 -25.07 19.39 -13.46
N PHE A 211 -23.91 20.03 -13.46
CA PHE A 211 -23.81 21.48 -13.43
C PHE A 211 -23.19 21.95 -14.76
N MET A 212 -23.97 22.69 -15.56
CA MET A 212 -23.46 23.53 -16.64
C MET A 212 -23.34 24.96 -16.12
N PHE A 213 -22.19 25.59 -16.32
CA PHE A 213 -21.96 26.99 -15.99
C PHE A 213 -21.70 27.79 -17.28
N GLU A 214 -22.35 28.94 -17.41
CA GLU A 214 -22.09 29.94 -18.48
C GLU A 214 -20.92 30.88 -18.14
N ASP A 215 -20.65 31.05 -16.84
CA ASP A 215 -19.57 31.91 -16.35
C ASP A 215 -18.60 31.08 -15.49
N PRO A 216 -17.42 30.71 -16.03
CA PRO A 216 -16.42 29.94 -15.31
C PRO A 216 -15.74 30.74 -14.19
N PHE A 217 -15.87 32.08 -14.18
CA PHE A 217 -15.19 32.96 -13.23
C PHE A 217 -15.92 33.12 -11.89
N LYS A 218 -17.09 32.48 -11.74
CA LYS A 218 -17.79 32.39 -10.45
C LYS A 218 -17.16 31.37 -9.48
N GLY A 219 -16.18 30.59 -9.95
CA GLY A 219 -15.38 29.63 -9.17
C GLY A 219 -14.39 30.27 -8.20
N ASP A 220 -13.48 29.47 -7.63
CA ASP A 220 -12.42 30.00 -6.76
C ASP A 220 -11.41 30.83 -7.60
N PRO A 221 -11.18 32.13 -7.29
CA PRO A 221 -10.21 32.93 -8.02
C PRO A 221 -8.82 32.29 -8.07
N ARG A 222 -8.42 31.51 -7.05
CA ARG A 222 -7.10 30.86 -6.96
C ARG A 222 -6.86 29.81 -8.04
N SER A 223 -7.90 29.19 -8.59
CA SER A 223 -7.78 28.21 -9.68
C SER A 223 -7.28 28.83 -10.98
N LEU A 224 -7.56 30.12 -11.18
CA LEU A 224 -7.02 30.92 -12.28
C LEU A 224 -5.60 31.42 -12.00
N HIS A 225 -5.14 31.35 -10.75
CA HIS A 225 -3.80 31.78 -10.32
C HIS A 225 -2.79 30.62 -10.28
N GLN A 226 -3.24 29.37 -10.09
CA GLN A 226 -2.38 28.18 -10.13
C GLN A 226 -2.26 27.60 -11.54
N GLN A 227 -1.92 28.39 -12.55
CA GLN A 227 -1.78 27.93 -13.94
C GLN A 227 -0.54 27.04 -14.15
N MET A 228 -0.59 26.09 -15.09
CA MET A 228 0.53 25.18 -15.35
C MET A 228 1.79 25.95 -15.74
N SER A 229 1.68 26.98 -16.59
CA SER A 229 2.79 27.82 -17.02
C SER A 229 3.51 28.46 -15.84
N VAL A 230 2.77 28.83 -14.78
CA VAL A 230 3.33 29.36 -13.54
C VAL A 230 4.08 28.26 -12.78
N GLU A 231 3.53 27.04 -12.72
CA GLU A 231 4.23 25.86 -12.19
C GLU A 231 5.53 25.56 -12.96
N PHE A 232 5.58 25.82 -14.27
CA PHE A 232 6.80 25.83 -15.10
C PHE A 232 7.69 27.08 -14.90
N GLY A 233 7.39 27.93 -13.91
CA GLY A 233 8.19 29.08 -13.50
C GLY A 233 7.89 30.39 -14.23
N LEU A 234 6.84 30.47 -15.05
CA LEU A 234 6.45 31.74 -15.67
C LEU A 234 5.92 32.70 -14.59
N GLN A 235 6.45 33.93 -14.54
CA GLN A 235 6.00 34.90 -13.56
C GLN A 235 4.53 35.27 -13.80
N SER A 236 3.73 35.30 -12.74
CA SER A 236 2.26 35.43 -12.84
C SER A 236 1.76 36.68 -13.56
N HIS A 237 2.53 37.77 -13.56
CA HIS A 237 2.16 39.01 -14.26
C HIS A 237 2.43 38.95 -15.79
N LEU A 238 3.26 38.01 -16.24
CA LEU A 238 3.63 37.84 -17.65
C LEU A 238 2.67 36.92 -18.43
N ARG A 239 1.66 36.34 -17.77
CA ARG A 239 0.72 35.37 -18.39
C ARG A 239 -0.16 35.94 -19.50
N LYS A 240 -0.20 37.26 -19.67
CA LYS A 240 -0.92 37.94 -20.75
C LYS A 240 0.01 38.53 -21.81
N ASP A 241 1.33 38.52 -21.57
CA ASP A 241 2.34 38.98 -22.52
C ASP A 241 2.79 37.80 -23.40
N GLU A 242 2.37 37.81 -24.66
CA GLU A 242 2.67 36.73 -25.59
C GLU A 242 4.16 36.54 -25.87
N ASN A 243 4.94 37.62 -25.92
CA ASN A 243 6.37 37.53 -26.18
C ASN A 243 7.11 36.92 -24.98
N ALA A 244 6.72 37.31 -23.76
CA ALA A 244 7.25 36.72 -22.54
C ALA A 244 6.88 35.23 -22.43
N ILE A 245 5.64 34.85 -22.76
CA ILE A 245 5.18 33.44 -22.79
C ILE A 245 6.04 32.63 -23.75
N ARG A 246 6.23 33.09 -24.99
CA ARG A 246 6.99 32.36 -26.02
C ARG A 246 8.47 32.26 -25.68
N THR A 247 9.06 33.33 -25.15
CA THR A 247 10.47 33.33 -24.69
C THR A 247 10.67 32.33 -23.56
N HIS A 248 9.76 32.29 -22.58
CA HIS A 248 9.84 31.33 -21.48
C HIS A 248 9.59 29.89 -21.96
N LEU A 249 8.63 29.67 -22.87
CA LEU A 249 8.38 28.37 -23.46
C LEU A 249 9.62 27.82 -24.18
N ALA A 250 10.30 28.64 -24.99
CA ALA A 250 11.53 28.23 -25.67
C ALA A 250 12.63 27.80 -24.68
N ARG A 251 12.73 28.49 -23.54
CA ARG A 251 13.63 28.10 -22.44
C ARG A 251 13.22 26.76 -21.84
N ILE A 252 11.94 26.57 -21.52
CA ILE A 252 11.41 25.32 -20.95
C ILE A 252 11.58 24.14 -21.92
N ASP A 253 11.34 24.34 -23.21
CA ASP A 253 11.52 23.30 -24.24
C ASP A 253 12.98 22.81 -24.35
N LYS A 254 13.94 23.70 -24.08
CA LYS A 254 15.37 23.37 -24.02
C LYS A 254 15.76 22.69 -22.69
N GLU A 255 15.11 23.04 -21.59
CA GLU A 255 15.49 22.58 -20.25
C GLU A 255 14.85 21.24 -19.85
N PHE A 256 13.67 20.91 -20.37
CA PHE A 256 12.96 19.65 -20.10
C PHE A 256 13.24 18.60 -21.17
N ASP A 257 13.75 17.44 -20.74
CA ASP A 257 14.00 16.30 -21.61
C ASP A 257 12.70 15.66 -22.10
N PHE A 258 11.67 15.60 -21.24
CA PHE A 258 10.39 15.02 -21.61
C PHE A 258 9.21 15.63 -20.83
N VAL A 259 8.09 15.86 -21.52
CA VAL A 259 6.84 16.32 -20.93
C VAL A 259 5.74 15.33 -21.28
N ILE A 260 5.21 14.65 -20.27
CA ILE A 260 4.08 13.72 -20.39
C ILE A 260 2.81 14.51 -20.70
N ILE A 261 2.01 14.04 -21.65
CA ILE A 261 0.67 14.59 -21.91
C ILE A 261 -0.36 13.64 -21.33
N HIS A 262 -1.14 14.12 -20.36
CA HIS A 262 -2.10 13.31 -19.61
C HIS A 262 -3.17 12.65 -20.50
N GLU A 263 -3.63 13.32 -21.55
CA GLU A 263 -4.58 12.77 -22.53
C GLU A 263 -4.00 11.60 -23.32
N TYR A 264 -2.67 11.50 -23.40
CA TYR A 264 -1.91 10.45 -24.08
C TYR A 264 -0.92 9.80 -23.09
N PHE A 265 -1.39 9.55 -21.86
CA PHE A 265 -0.54 9.13 -20.75
C PHE A 265 0.16 7.80 -21.03
N GLU A 266 -0.55 6.84 -21.63
CA GLU A 266 -0.02 5.51 -21.95
C GLU A 266 1.08 5.61 -23.02
N GLU A 267 0.84 6.35 -24.10
CA GLU A 267 1.83 6.66 -25.14
C GLU A 267 3.04 7.37 -24.53
N SER A 268 2.80 8.36 -23.66
CA SER A 268 3.86 9.12 -23.00
C SER A 268 4.72 8.23 -22.11
N LEU A 269 4.14 7.27 -21.38
CA LEU A 269 4.89 6.33 -20.54
C LEU A 269 5.76 5.37 -21.37
N VAL A 270 5.26 4.88 -22.50
CA VAL A 270 6.05 4.03 -23.41
C VAL A 270 7.20 4.81 -24.03
N LEU A 271 6.97 6.07 -24.41
CA LEU A 271 8.05 6.93 -24.90
C LEU A 271 9.07 7.25 -23.79
N MET A 272 8.61 7.55 -22.57
CA MET A 272 9.46 7.73 -21.40
C MET A 272 10.32 6.49 -21.14
N LYS A 273 9.75 5.28 -21.24
CA LYS A 273 10.48 4.01 -21.12
C LYS A 273 11.66 3.96 -22.09
N ARG A 274 11.46 4.31 -23.36
CA ARG A 274 12.52 4.34 -24.37
C ARG A 274 13.57 5.41 -24.02
N LEU A 275 13.13 6.64 -23.74
CA LEU A 275 14.03 7.78 -23.45
C LEU A 275 14.87 7.59 -22.18
N PHE A 276 14.35 6.85 -21.19
CA PHE A 276 14.98 6.69 -19.88
C PHE A 276 15.68 5.33 -19.75
N CYS A 277 15.64 4.49 -20.80
CA CYS A 277 16.15 3.12 -20.80
C CYS A 277 15.55 2.28 -19.67
N TRP A 278 14.24 2.42 -19.45
CA TRP A 278 13.51 1.69 -18.42
C TRP A 278 12.90 0.40 -18.99
N GLU A 279 12.47 -0.49 -18.09
CA GLU A 279 11.76 -1.71 -18.48
C GLU A 279 10.25 -1.53 -18.44
N MET A 280 9.50 -2.39 -19.13
CA MET A 280 8.03 -2.35 -19.13
C MET A 280 7.46 -2.45 -17.71
N SER A 281 8.09 -3.26 -16.84
CA SER A 281 7.72 -3.39 -15.43
C SER A 281 7.85 -2.08 -14.64
N ASP A 282 8.77 -1.20 -15.05
CA ASP A 282 9.07 0.04 -14.35
C ASP A 282 7.99 1.11 -14.60
N ILE A 283 7.28 1.04 -15.73
CA ILE A 283 6.26 2.05 -16.14
C ILE A 283 4.81 1.61 -15.92
N ILE A 284 4.57 0.45 -15.29
CA ILE A 284 3.19 -0.02 -15.02
C ILE A 284 2.49 0.98 -14.12
N SER A 285 1.39 1.56 -14.59
CA SER A 285 0.66 2.60 -13.87
C SER A 285 -0.66 2.06 -13.31
N MET A 286 -0.96 2.42 -12.05
CA MET A 286 -2.29 2.26 -11.48
C MET A 286 -2.90 3.63 -11.26
N VAL A 287 -4.01 3.89 -11.93
CA VAL A 287 -4.81 5.07 -11.63
C VAL A 287 -5.49 4.80 -10.29
N SER A 288 -4.91 5.30 -9.20
CA SER A 288 -5.56 5.36 -7.88
C SER A 288 -6.63 6.45 -7.91
N GLY A 289 -7.66 6.21 -8.71
CA GLY A 289 -8.87 7.00 -8.72
C GLY A 289 -9.89 6.29 -7.86
N LYS A 290 -10.27 6.90 -6.73
CA LYS A 290 -11.69 6.85 -6.36
C LYS A 290 -12.42 7.20 -7.66
N ASN A 291 -13.15 6.26 -8.23
CA ASN A 291 -14.21 6.58 -9.17
C ASN A 291 -15.24 7.40 -8.37
N MET A 292 -14.91 8.66 -8.07
CA MET A 292 -15.94 9.66 -7.88
C MET A 292 -16.67 9.60 -9.20
N LYS A 293 -17.94 9.21 -9.12
CA LYS A 293 -18.87 9.20 -10.24
C LYS A 293 -18.48 10.37 -11.13
N LYS A 294 -18.15 10.11 -12.39
CA LYS A 294 -18.07 11.15 -13.42
C LYS A 294 -19.43 11.84 -13.39
N ALA A 295 -19.62 12.80 -12.51
CA ALA A 295 -20.62 13.81 -12.72
C ALA A 295 -20.09 14.50 -13.98
N THR A 296 -20.87 14.38 -15.04
CA THR A 296 -20.64 15.03 -16.32
C THR A 296 -20.79 16.53 -16.07
N TYR A 297 -19.72 17.15 -15.58
CA TYR A 297 -19.60 18.60 -15.56
C TYR A 297 -19.24 19.00 -16.97
N ALA A 298 -20.15 19.74 -17.61
CA ALA A 298 -19.93 20.29 -18.93
C ALA A 298 -19.85 21.80 -18.76
N LEU A 299 -18.76 22.41 -19.22
CA LEU A 299 -18.80 23.84 -19.51
C LEU A 299 -19.66 24.05 -20.77
N THR A 300 -20.43 25.13 -20.80
CA THR A 300 -21.01 25.58 -22.07
C THR A 300 -19.89 25.92 -23.05
N PRO A 301 -20.09 25.80 -24.38
CA PRO A 301 -19.09 26.20 -25.36
C PRO A 301 -18.57 27.63 -25.13
N SER A 302 -19.48 28.55 -24.77
CA SER A 302 -19.16 29.92 -24.38
C SER A 302 -18.27 30.00 -23.13
N GLY A 303 -18.60 29.25 -22.07
CA GLY A 303 -17.78 29.18 -20.85
C GLY A 303 -16.39 28.57 -21.09
N ARG A 304 -16.29 27.54 -21.95
CA ARG A 304 -15.01 26.95 -22.35
C ARG A 304 -14.13 27.96 -23.08
N HIS A 305 -14.70 28.65 -24.07
CA HIS A 305 -13.96 29.66 -24.84
C HIS A 305 -13.42 30.80 -23.94
N LYS A 306 -14.23 31.28 -22.99
CA LYS A 306 -13.79 32.27 -22.00
C LYS A 306 -12.59 31.78 -21.18
N LEU A 307 -12.58 30.51 -20.75
CA LEU A 307 -11.44 29.93 -20.04
C LEU A 307 -10.21 29.77 -20.93
N GLU A 308 -10.36 29.35 -22.18
CA GLU A 308 -9.24 29.23 -23.12
C GLU A 308 -8.52 30.58 -23.30
N ILE A 309 -9.27 31.68 -23.33
CA ILE A 309 -8.72 33.05 -23.36
C ILE A 309 -7.94 33.37 -22.08
N GLU A 310 -8.50 33.11 -20.89
CA GLU A 310 -7.81 33.40 -19.62
C GLU A 310 -6.63 32.45 -19.32
N LEU A 311 -6.65 31.25 -19.92
CA LEU A 311 -5.59 30.24 -19.82
C LEU A 311 -4.65 30.27 -21.03
N LYS A 312 -4.55 31.40 -21.76
CA LYS A 312 -3.76 31.53 -23.00
C LYS A 312 -2.32 31.02 -22.85
N ALA A 313 -1.63 31.32 -21.75
CA ALA A 313 -0.27 30.85 -21.50
C ALA A 313 -0.20 29.31 -21.39
N ASP A 314 -1.10 28.70 -20.64
CA ASP A 314 -1.21 27.24 -20.50
C ASP A 314 -1.55 26.57 -21.82
N MET A 315 -2.46 27.16 -22.61
CA MET A 315 -2.84 26.66 -23.95
C MET A 315 -1.63 26.65 -24.89
N ILE A 316 -0.82 27.71 -24.88
CA ILE A 316 0.40 27.81 -25.70
C ILE A 316 1.41 26.71 -25.31
N PHE A 317 1.66 26.53 -24.01
CA PHE A 317 2.59 25.49 -23.53
C PHE A 317 2.08 24.08 -23.88
N TYR A 318 0.81 23.80 -23.58
CA TYR A 318 0.21 22.49 -23.83
C TYR A 318 0.23 22.14 -25.31
N ASN A 319 -0.18 23.06 -26.19
CA ASN A 319 -0.20 22.82 -27.63
C ASN A 319 1.19 22.56 -28.19
N HIS A 320 2.22 23.27 -27.72
CA HIS A 320 3.62 23.04 -28.11
C HIS A 320 4.09 21.63 -27.76
N PHE A 321 3.98 21.23 -26.49
CA PHE A 321 4.45 19.91 -26.05
C PHE A 321 3.59 18.76 -26.61
N ARG A 322 2.28 18.97 -26.77
CA ARG A 322 1.40 18.02 -27.47
C ARG A 322 1.84 17.83 -28.91
N LYS A 323 2.10 18.91 -29.66
CA LYS A 323 2.59 18.82 -31.05
C LYS A 323 3.94 18.10 -31.12
N LYS A 324 4.86 18.40 -30.19
CA LYS A 324 6.16 17.72 -30.07
C LYS A 324 5.99 16.21 -29.84
N LEU A 325 5.13 15.81 -28.89
CA LEU A 325 4.80 14.40 -28.64
C LEU A 325 4.29 13.71 -29.89
N PHE A 326 3.30 14.30 -30.57
CA PHE A 326 2.74 13.70 -31.79
C PHE A 326 3.74 13.60 -32.92
N HIS A 327 4.60 14.59 -33.08
CA HIS A 327 5.67 14.52 -34.08
C HIS A 327 6.61 13.35 -33.79
N THR A 328 7.03 13.17 -32.53
CA THR A 328 7.85 12.01 -32.12
C THR A 328 7.13 10.68 -32.35
N ILE A 329 5.87 10.55 -31.93
CA ILE A 329 5.08 9.33 -32.12
C ILE A 329 4.93 8.99 -33.60
N ASN A 330 4.62 9.99 -34.44
CA ASN A 330 4.46 9.78 -35.89
C ASN A 330 5.78 9.36 -36.55
N ALA A 331 6.92 9.92 -36.10
CA ALA A 331 8.24 9.54 -36.59
C ALA A 331 8.63 8.09 -36.20
N LEU A 332 8.18 7.60 -35.04
CA LEU A 332 8.42 6.22 -34.60
C LEU A 332 7.52 5.18 -35.29
N GLY A 333 6.44 5.62 -35.95
CA GLY A 333 5.62 4.78 -36.82
C GLY A 333 4.78 3.70 -36.11
N VAL A 334 4.41 2.67 -36.87
CA VAL A 334 3.44 1.64 -36.46
C VAL A 334 3.96 0.77 -35.30
N GLU A 335 5.25 0.45 -35.30
CA GLU A 335 5.87 -0.37 -34.25
C GLU A 335 5.71 0.24 -32.85
N PHE A 336 5.77 1.57 -32.73
CA PHE A 336 5.52 2.24 -31.45
C PHE A 336 4.07 2.04 -30.98
N GLN A 337 3.09 2.06 -31.89
CA GLN A 337 1.69 1.82 -31.53
C GLN A 337 1.45 0.37 -31.09
N GLU A 338 2.18 -0.59 -31.67
CA GLU A 338 2.17 -1.99 -31.22
C GLU A 338 2.75 -2.13 -29.81
N GLU A 339 3.85 -1.44 -29.50
CA GLU A 339 4.40 -1.39 -28.14
C GLU A 339 3.40 -0.79 -27.14
N VAL A 340 2.70 0.30 -27.52
CA VAL A 340 1.65 0.90 -26.70
C VAL A 340 0.48 -0.07 -26.49
N ALA A 341 0.08 -0.82 -27.51
CA ALA A 341 -0.94 -1.86 -27.37
C ALA A 341 -0.51 -2.97 -26.40
N GLN A 342 0.75 -3.38 -26.46
CA GLN A 342 1.33 -4.35 -25.52
C GLN A 342 1.35 -3.81 -24.09
N TYR A 343 1.76 -2.54 -23.90
CA TYR A 343 1.70 -1.88 -22.60
C TYR A 343 0.27 -1.87 -22.04
N ARG A 344 -0.72 -1.47 -22.84
CA ARG A 344 -2.15 -1.45 -22.45
C ARG A 344 -2.64 -2.83 -22.04
N TYR A 345 -2.24 -3.88 -22.77
CA TYR A 345 -2.58 -5.26 -22.45
C TYR A 345 -2.00 -5.67 -21.09
N ILE A 346 -0.70 -5.48 -20.89
CA ILE A 346 -0.02 -5.79 -19.63
C ILE A 346 -0.61 -4.99 -18.47
N GLN A 347 -0.86 -3.69 -18.66
CA GLN A 347 -1.44 -2.85 -17.63
C GLN A 347 -2.82 -3.35 -17.20
N ARG A 348 -3.67 -3.83 -18.14
CA ARG A 348 -4.96 -4.44 -17.79
C ARG A 348 -4.79 -5.73 -17.01
N LEU A 349 -3.89 -6.63 -17.44
CA LEU A 349 -3.61 -7.88 -16.72
C LEU A 349 -3.15 -7.61 -15.29
N VAL A 350 -2.18 -6.72 -15.12
CA VAL A 350 -1.65 -6.37 -13.80
C VAL A 350 -2.74 -5.68 -12.96
N LYS A 351 -3.58 -4.83 -13.56
CA LYS A 351 -4.68 -4.17 -12.86
C LYS A 351 -5.73 -5.16 -12.38
N ASP A 352 -6.14 -6.09 -13.23
CA ASP A 352 -7.13 -7.11 -12.91
C ASP A 352 -6.58 -8.07 -11.83
N PHE A 353 -5.30 -8.43 -11.94
CA PHE A 353 -4.59 -9.14 -10.88
C PHE A 353 -4.62 -8.34 -9.58
N CYS A 354 -4.17 -7.08 -9.57
CA CYS A 354 -4.09 -6.27 -8.35
C CYS A 354 -5.46 -5.96 -7.69
N LEU A 355 -6.54 -5.85 -8.48
CA LEU A 355 -7.87 -5.57 -7.96
C LEU A 355 -8.64 -6.83 -7.55
N HIS A 356 -8.42 -7.94 -8.25
CA HIS A 356 -9.24 -9.14 -8.13
C HIS A 356 -8.39 -10.40 -7.93
N GLY A 357 -7.34 -10.58 -8.73
CA GLY A 357 -6.50 -11.78 -8.76
C GLY A 357 -5.67 -12.03 -7.50
N VAL A 358 -5.22 -11.00 -6.77
CA VAL A 358 -4.39 -11.17 -5.55
C VAL A 358 -5.09 -11.94 -4.42
N LYS A 359 -6.41 -12.12 -4.52
CA LYS A 359 -7.19 -12.94 -3.60
C LYS A 359 -7.07 -14.45 -3.89
N ILE A 360 -6.70 -14.79 -5.12
CA ILE A 360 -6.72 -16.14 -5.70
C ILE A 360 -5.30 -16.65 -5.94
N MET A 361 -4.43 -15.79 -6.48
CA MET A 361 -3.04 -16.10 -6.87
C MET A 361 -2.08 -15.10 -6.23
N GLU A 362 -0.92 -15.58 -5.76
CA GLU A 362 0.07 -14.76 -5.04
C GLU A 362 0.90 -13.87 -5.98
N THR A 363 1.19 -14.39 -7.16
CA THR A 363 1.92 -13.70 -8.23
C THR A 363 1.23 -13.92 -9.58
N ILE A 364 1.38 -12.96 -10.48
CA ILE A 364 1.10 -13.12 -11.90
C ILE A 364 2.42 -13.01 -12.67
N GLU A 365 2.65 -13.93 -13.59
CA GLU A 365 3.79 -13.88 -14.50
C GLU A 365 3.36 -13.17 -15.78
N ILE A 366 4.10 -12.12 -16.15
CA ILE A 366 3.97 -11.47 -17.44
C ILE A 366 5.02 -12.09 -18.36
N PRO A 367 4.62 -12.84 -19.40
CA PRO A 367 5.56 -13.50 -20.29
C PRO A 367 6.37 -12.48 -21.09
N SER A 368 7.50 -12.94 -21.62
CA SER A 368 8.27 -12.15 -22.58
C SER A 368 7.44 -11.85 -23.84
N SER A 369 7.72 -10.71 -24.44
CA SER A 369 7.23 -10.36 -25.77
C SER A 369 8.33 -9.63 -26.53
N THR A 370 8.05 -9.23 -27.76
CA THR A 370 8.90 -8.33 -28.54
C THR A 370 9.24 -7.04 -27.78
N TRP A 371 8.35 -6.58 -26.88
CA TRP A 371 8.45 -5.27 -26.23
C TRP A 371 8.81 -5.31 -24.74
N ASN A 372 8.81 -6.50 -24.11
CA ASN A 372 9.14 -6.65 -22.69
C ASN A 372 9.86 -7.97 -22.40
N LYS A 373 10.81 -7.89 -21.45
CA LYS A 373 11.33 -9.07 -20.74
C LYS A 373 10.24 -9.67 -19.85
N PRO A 374 10.34 -10.96 -19.46
CA PRO A 374 9.39 -11.53 -18.52
C PRO A 374 9.60 -10.88 -17.15
N PHE A 375 8.51 -10.66 -16.42
CA PHE A 375 8.55 -10.17 -15.05
C PHE A 375 7.34 -10.66 -14.26
N THR A 376 7.47 -10.71 -12.94
CA THR A 376 6.37 -11.10 -12.05
C THR A 376 5.82 -9.88 -11.34
N VAL A 377 4.53 -9.93 -11.01
CA VAL A 377 3.89 -8.97 -10.12
C VAL A 377 3.29 -9.72 -8.95
N ASN A 378 3.68 -9.37 -7.74
CA ASN A 378 3.19 -9.99 -6.51
C ASN A 378 2.24 -9.04 -5.75
N LYS A 379 1.72 -9.54 -4.62
CA LYS A 379 0.86 -8.74 -3.73
C LYS A 379 1.52 -7.43 -3.27
N ARG A 380 2.81 -7.45 -2.95
CA ARG A 380 3.53 -6.25 -2.46
C ARG A 380 3.64 -5.20 -3.56
N ASP A 381 3.90 -5.62 -4.79
CA ASP A 381 3.91 -4.74 -5.95
C ASP A 381 2.54 -4.07 -6.12
N CYS A 382 1.45 -4.84 -6.01
CA CYS A 382 0.09 -4.31 -6.05
C CYS A 382 -0.21 -3.33 -4.91
N GLU A 383 0.25 -3.61 -3.69
CA GLU A 383 0.12 -2.70 -2.55
C GLU A 383 0.81 -1.36 -2.83
N LEU A 384 2.04 -1.39 -3.35
CA LEU A 384 2.79 -0.19 -3.71
C LEU A 384 2.15 0.57 -4.88
N MET A 385 1.69 -0.14 -5.91
CA MET A 385 1.04 0.45 -7.07
C MET A 385 -0.28 1.14 -6.71
N LEU A 386 -1.06 0.55 -5.79
CA LEU A 386 -2.34 1.10 -5.33
C LEU A 386 -2.19 2.10 -4.16
N MET A 387 -0.99 2.24 -3.60
CA MET A 387 -0.72 3.10 -2.46
C MET A 387 -0.96 4.57 -2.79
N VAL A 388 -1.80 5.21 -1.98
CA VAL A 388 -2.00 6.67 -2.04
C VAL A 388 -0.76 7.42 -1.55
N GLU A 389 -0.60 8.66 -2.02
CA GLU A 389 0.61 9.48 -1.88
C GLU A 389 1.14 9.60 -0.44
N GLY A 390 0.30 9.98 0.53
CA GLY A 390 0.73 10.19 1.92
C GLY A 390 1.37 8.96 2.58
N PRO A 391 0.71 7.78 2.55
CA PRO A 391 1.31 6.51 2.98
C PRO A 391 2.58 6.13 2.23
N MET A 392 2.66 6.37 0.91
CA MET A 392 3.89 6.08 0.13
C MET A 392 5.06 6.94 0.62
N VAL A 393 4.84 8.25 0.78
CA VAL A 393 5.88 9.15 1.28
C VAL A 393 6.26 8.79 2.72
N THR A 394 5.29 8.48 3.59
CA THR A 394 5.56 8.03 4.96
C THR A 394 6.44 6.78 4.98
N LEU A 395 6.15 5.80 4.12
CA LEU A 395 6.94 4.59 3.98
C LEU A 395 8.37 4.91 3.54
N MET A 396 8.55 5.79 2.55
CA MET A 396 9.87 6.16 2.06
C MET A 396 10.67 6.97 3.09
N ILE A 397 10.04 7.90 3.83
CA ILE A 397 10.68 8.62 4.93
C ILE A 397 11.16 7.63 6.00
N LYS A 398 10.34 6.62 6.33
CA LYS A 398 10.71 5.57 7.29
C LYS A 398 11.92 4.78 6.80
N ASN A 399 11.94 4.38 5.53
CA ASN A 399 13.06 3.64 4.93
C ASN A 399 14.35 4.48 4.91
N ALA A 400 14.27 5.74 4.50
CA ALA A 400 15.40 6.66 4.48
C ALA A 400 15.95 6.96 5.90
N LYS A 401 15.08 7.02 6.91
CA LYS A 401 15.53 7.13 8.30
C LYS A 401 16.24 5.88 8.77
N ILE A 402 15.78 4.69 8.39
CA ILE A 402 16.45 3.42 8.72
C ILE A 402 17.87 3.40 8.13
N SER A 403 18.06 3.77 6.86
CA SER A 403 19.39 3.82 6.24
C SER A 403 20.34 4.83 6.90
N LEU A 404 19.84 5.96 7.42
CA LEU A 404 20.66 6.92 8.18
C LEU A 404 21.13 6.40 9.55
N PHE A 405 20.35 5.51 10.18
CA PHE A 405 20.73 4.90 11.47
C PHE A 405 21.79 3.80 11.31
N GLU A 406 22.09 3.37 10.08
CA GLU A 406 23.14 2.40 9.79
C GLU A 406 24.54 3.06 9.70
N ASP A 407 24.63 4.38 9.46
CA ASP A 407 25.90 5.10 9.25
C ASP A 407 26.43 5.93 10.43
N HIS A 408 25.65 6.17 11.50
CA HIS A 408 26.08 7.04 12.64
C HIS A 408 26.11 6.38 14.02
N GLU A 409 26.13 5.06 14.07
CA GLU A 409 26.53 4.34 15.28
C GLU A 409 27.83 3.58 15.00
N THR A 410 28.98 4.22 15.27
CA THR A 410 30.09 3.51 15.90
C THR A 410 29.64 3.10 17.31
N VAL A 411 28.62 2.25 17.37
CA VAL A 411 28.38 1.42 18.54
C VAL A 411 29.48 0.40 18.48
N ASP A 412 30.32 0.49 19.50
CA ASP A 412 31.38 -0.43 19.85
C ASP A 412 31.07 -1.84 19.34
N LYS A 413 31.87 -2.30 18.36
CA LYS A 413 31.79 -3.66 17.80
C LYS A 413 31.94 -4.73 18.89
N ALA A 414 32.38 -4.37 20.11
CA ALA A 414 32.38 -5.26 21.27
C ALA A 414 31.02 -5.42 21.98
N THR A 415 30.07 -4.49 21.82
CA THR A 415 28.71 -4.63 22.40
C THR A 415 27.72 -5.31 21.43
N LEU A 416 28.14 -5.50 20.16
CA LEU A 416 27.46 -6.30 19.14
C LEU A 416 27.94 -7.76 19.06
N LEU A 417 28.79 -8.20 19.99
CA LEU A 417 29.20 -9.61 20.15
C LEU A 417 28.12 -10.49 20.83
N GLY A 418 26.86 -10.07 20.82
CA GLY A 418 25.71 -10.87 21.26
C GLY A 418 24.64 -11.10 20.17
N TYR A 419 24.91 -10.73 18.92
CA TYR A 419 23.96 -10.86 17.80
C TYR A 419 24.30 -11.99 16.82
N ASN A 420 24.98 -13.03 17.31
CA ASN A 420 25.19 -14.27 16.57
C ASN A 420 24.20 -15.38 16.94
N ASP A 421 23.36 -15.21 17.96
CA ASP A 421 22.56 -16.32 18.51
C ASP A 421 21.19 -16.53 17.84
N MET A 422 20.73 -15.63 16.96
CA MET A 422 19.49 -15.85 16.18
C MET A 422 19.70 -16.28 14.73
N VAL A 423 20.95 -16.45 14.28
CA VAL A 423 21.27 -16.88 12.90
C VAL A 423 21.67 -18.36 12.83
N TYR A 424 21.85 -19.05 13.95
CA TYR A 424 22.00 -20.51 13.98
C TYR A 424 20.68 -21.17 14.39
N ILE A 425 19.75 -21.32 13.44
CA ILE A 425 18.71 -22.35 13.57
C ILE A 425 19.42 -23.69 13.40
N THR A 426 19.86 -24.27 14.50
CA THR A 426 20.55 -25.55 14.53
C THR A 426 19.67 -26.64 13.90
N THR A 427 20.29 -27.49 13.09
CA THR A 427 19.66 -28.63 12.40
C THR A 427 19.13 -29.71 13.36
N THR A 428 19.45 -29.60 14.66
CA THR A 428 18.84 -30.36 15.76
C THR A 428 18.02 -29.41 16.63
N CYS A 429 16.69 -29.57 16.59
CA CYS A 429 15.72 -28.68 17.25
C CYS A 429 14.75 -29.51 18.10
N ASN A 430 14.74 -29.31 19.42
CA ASN A 430 13.82 -29.99 20.34
C ASN A 430 12.57 -29.16 20.63
N LYS A 431 11.38 -29.77 20.52
CA LYS A 431 10.09 -29.11 20.75
C LYS A 431 10.04 -28.47 22.14
N THR A 432 10.01 -27.14 22.17
CA THR A 432 9.95 -26.35 23.41
C THR A 432 8.58 -26.53 24.06
N LYS A 433 8.58 -26.97 25.33
CA LYS A 433 7.36 -27.21 26.13
C LYS A 433 7.22 -26.27 27.33
N ASN A 434 8.32 -25.68 27.81
CA ASN A 434 8.32 -24.76 28.94
C ASN A 434 8.37 -23.32 28.42
N ILE A 435 7.28 -22.56 28.57
CA ILE A 435 7.13 -21.21 28.02
C ILE A 435 6.57 -20.29 29.10
N ALA A 436 7.29 -19.21 29.36
CA ALA A 436 6.85 -18.13 30.23
C ALA A 436 6.41 -16.95 29.36
N TYR A 437 5.10 -16.80 29.14
CA TYR A 437 4.53 -15.79 28.25
C TYR A 437 3.97 -14.60 29.02
N LEU A 438 4.58 -13.43 28.82
CA LEU A 438 4.05 -12.15 29.26
C LEU A 438 2.93 -11.71 28.32
N LYS A 439 1.69 -11.83 28.79
CA LYS A 439 0.53 -11.25 28.12
C LYS A 439 0.50 -9.74 28.31
N VAL A 440 0.68 -9.00 27.23
CA VAL A 440 0.59 -7.54 27.23
C VAL A 440 -0.78 -7.07 26.75
N HIS A 441 -1.42 -6.17 27.49
CA HIS A 441 -2.79 -5.77 27.23
C HIS A 441 -2.94 -5.09 25.87
N LYS A 442 -4.02 -5.46 25.15
CA LYS A 442 -4.43 -4.85 23.87
C LYS A 442 -3.40 -4.96 22.72
N CYS A 443 -2.40 -5.82 22.88
CA CYS A 443 -1.43 -6.20 21.87
C CYS A 443 -1.80 -7.46 21.07
N GLY A 444 -3.04 -7.95 21.16
CA GLY A 444 -3.43 -9.25 20.58
C GLY A 444 -3.00 -10.45 21.44
N SER A 445 -2.66 -10.22 22.72
CA SER A 445 -2.11 -11.23 23.62
C SER A 445 -3.03 -12.42 23.89
N THR A 446 -4.35 -12.23 23.90
CA THR A 446 -5.35 -13.31 23.99
C THR A 446 -5.27 -14.28 22.81
N THR A 447 -4.94 -13.81 21.61
CA THR A 447 -4.77 -14.66 20.43
C THR A 447 -3.56 -15.58 20.59
N THR A 448 -2.42 -15.05 21.03
CA THR A 448 -1.23 -15.87 21.35
C THR A 448 -1.51 -16.81 22.52
N ALA A 449 -2.23 -16.36 23.55
CA ALA A 449 -2.61 -17.22 24.67
C ALA A 449 -3.46 -18.42 24.20
N ASN A 450 -4.42 -18.22 23.28
CA ASN A 450 -5.17 -19.33 22.68
C ASN A 450 -4.26 -20.36 21.99
N ILE A 451 -3.24 -19.91 21.26
CA ILE A 451 -2.22 -20.78 20.65
C ILE A 451 -1.50 -21.60 21.74
N LEU A 452 -0.97 -20.95 22.77
CA LEU A 452 -0.24 -21.62 23.86
C LEU A 452 -1.12 -22.61 24.63
N ARG A 453 -2.39 -22.27 24.85
CA ARG A 453 -3.37 -23.13 25.56
C ARG A 453 -3.71 -24.38 24.75
N ARG A 454 -3.95 -24.24 23.45
CA ARG A 454 -4.17 -25.39 22.56
C ARG A 454 -2.93 -26.27 22.47
N PHE A 455 -1.75 -25.65 22.38
CA PHE A 455 -0.48 -26.37 22.44
C PHE A 455 -0.33 -27.16 23.75
N SER A 456 -0.65 -26.53 24.89
CA SER A 456 -0.63 -27.16 26.21
C SER A 456 -1.55 -28.38 26.26
N MET A 457 -2.79 -28.24 25.79
CA MET A 457 -3.76 -29.34 25.73
C MET A 457 -3.31 -30.48 24.80
N LYS A 458 -2.77 -30.15 23.61
CA LYS A 458 -2.27 -31.14 22.63
C LYS A 458 -1.11 -31.97 23.19
N ASN A 459 -0.30 -31.39 24.08
CA ASN A 459 0.92 -32.01 24.61
C ASN A 459 0.79 -32.43 26.09
N ASP A 460 -0.43 -32.45 26.65
CA ASP A 460 -0.74 -32.75 28.06
C ASP A 460 0.15 -32.00 29.07
N LEU A 461 0.34 -30.70 28.84
CA LEU A 461 1.18 -29.84 29.68
C LEU A 461 0.39 -29.21 30.83
N ASN A 462 1.10 -28.86 31.91
CA ASN A 462 0.52 -28.16 33.05
C ASN A 462 0.62 -26.65 32.83
N THR A 463 -0.52 -25.98 32.64
CA THR A 463 -0.58 -24.52 32.54
C THR A 463 -0.80 -23.91 33.92
N VAL A 464 -0.17 -22.76 34.19
CA VAL A 464 -0.40 -21.98 35.41
C VAL A 464 -1.81 -21.41 35.36
N LEU A 465 -2.67 -21.91 36.24
CA LEU A 465 -4.08 -21.57 36.24
C LEU A 465 -4.56 -21.16 37.64
N MET A 466 -5.35 -20.09 37.78
CA MET A 466 -6.04 -19.75 39.03
C MET A 466 -7.32 -20.59 39.18
N ASN A 467 -7.74 -20.84 40.41
CA ASN A 467 -8.93 -21.64 40.71
C ASN A 467 -10.27 -20.88 40.46
N THR A 468 -10.22 -19.59 40.14
CA THR A 468 -11.40 -18.74 39.87
C THR A 468 -11.33 -18.14 38.47
N VAL A 469 -12.48 -17.93 37.82
CA VAL A 469 -12.56 -17.42 36.43
C VAL A 469 -12.67 -15.88 36.36
N ASN A 470 -13.16 -15.23 37.44
CA ASN A 470 -13.56 -13.82 37.42
C ASN A 470 -12.45 -12.81 37.81
N ASN A 471 -11.23 -13.26 38.13
CA ASN A 471 -10.09 -12.39 38.44
C ASN A 471 -8.76 -13.14 38.22
N TYR A 472 -8.45 -13.39 36.95
CA TYR A 472 -7.29 -14.19 36.53
C TYR A 472 -5.99 -13.39 36.45
N TRP A 473 -5.71 -12.52 37.43
CA TRP A 473 -4.46 -11.76 37.51
C TRP A 473 -3.60 -12.25 38.66
N ILE A 474 -2.27 -12.25 38.49
CA ILE A 474 -1.34 -12.56 39.61
C ILE A 474 -1.15 -11.36 40.59
N PHE A 475 -2.14 -10.48 40.76
CA PHE A 475 -2.07 -9.41 41.77
C PHE A 475 -2.22 -9.92 43.21
N SER A 476 -2.98 -11.00 43.41
CA SER A 476 -3.38 -11.52 44.73
C SER A 476 -2.48 -12.64 45.25
N GLY A 477 -1.29 -12.83 44.66
CA GLY A 477 -0.35 -13.91 44.98
C GLY A 477 -0.64 -15.24 44.27
N ILE A 478 0.24 -16.21 44.45
CA ILE A 478 0.21 -17.54 43.78
C ILE A 478 -0.50 -18.62 44.60
N HIS A 479 -1.18 -18.24 45.69
CA HIS A 479 -1.74 -19.20 46.67
C HIS A 479 -3.00 -19.92 46.16
N ASN A 480 -3.66 -19.39 45.13
CA ASN A 480 -4.92 -19.91 44.60
C ASN A 480 -4.77 -20.59 43.23
N LEU A 481 -3.60 -21.16 42.95
CA LEU A 481 -3.38 -21.91 41.72
C LEU A 481 -4.08 -23.27 41.76
N VAL A 482 -4.54 -23.73 40.59
CA VAL A 482 -5.03 -25.09 40.40
C VAL A 482 -3.90 -26.07 40.69
N LYS A 483 -4.18 -27.06 41.53
CA LYS A 483 -3.20 -28.09 41.90
C LYS A 483 -2.83 -28.94 40.69
N ILE A 484 -1.56 -29.33 40.63
CA ILE A 484 -1.02 -30.26 39.63
C ILE A 484 -0.59 -31.56 40.33
N PRO A 485 -0.48 -32.68 39.59
CA PRO A 485 0.00 -33.94 40.17
C PRO A 485 1.36 -33.78 40.86
N GLU A 486 1.54 -34.49 41.98
CA GLU A 486 2.77 -34.43 42.77
C GLU A 486 3.99 -34.89 41.93
N GLY A 487 5.12 -34.19 42.08
CA GLY A 487 6.34 -34.43 41.30
C GLY A 487 6.32 -33.83 39.89
N GLN A 488 5.21 -33.24 39.46
CA GLN A 488 5.16 -32.46 38.22
C GLN A 488 5.42 -30.98 38.47
N SER A 489 5.73 -30.26 37.39
CA SER A 489 5.94 -28.82 37.35
C SER A 489 5.01 -28.17 36.33
N PHE A 490 4.79 -26.87 36.45
CA PHE A 490 4.13 -26.10 35.40
C PHE A 490 5.07 -25.92 34.20
N ASN A 491 4.46 -25.86 33.02
CA ASN A 491 5.14 -25.74 31.74
C ASN A 491 4.78 -24.41 31.04
N ILE A 492 3.51 -24.00 31.08
CA ILE A 492 3.04 -22.81 30.35
C ILE A 492 2.52 -21.77 31.33
N LEU A 493 3.06 -20.56 31.28
CA LEU A 493 2.53 -19.38 31.99
C LEU A 493 1.95 -18.42 30.95
N ASP A 494 0.66 -18.13 31.02
CA ASP A 494 -0.05 -17.20 30.12
C ASP A 494 -1.19 -16.43 30.83
N ILE A 495 -0.97 -16.13 32.10
CA ILE A 495 -1.92 -15.41 32.95
C ILE A 495 -1.55 -13.92 33.01
N ASP A 496 -2.55 -13.05 33.16
CA ASP A 496 -2.33 -11.60 33.20
C ASP A 496 -1.47 -11.23 34.43
N SER A 497 -0.35 -10.57 34.18
CA SER A 497 0.65 -10.25 35.20
C SER A 497 1.58 -9.13 34.75
N PHE A 498 2.19 -8.46 35.72
CA PHE A 498 3.40 -7.68 35.50
C PHE A 498 4.60 -8.62 35.45
N TYR A 499 5.54 -8.34 34.55
CA TYR A 499 6.73 -9.17 34.44
C TYR A 499 7.61 -9.06 35.68
N ASP A 500 7.80 -10.21 36.33
CA ASP A 500 8.75 -10.41 37.41
C ASP A 500 9.52 -11.70 37.12
N ARG A 501 10.83 -11.55 36.85
CA ARG A 501 11.71 -12.66 36.51
C ARG A 501 11.72 -13.76 37.57
N LYS A 502 11.77 -13.39 38.85
CA LYS A 502 11.85 -14.36 39.96
C LYS A 502 10.54 -15.12 40.09
N LEU A 503 9.41 -14.43 39.95
CA LEU A 503 8.10 -15.06 39.96
C LEU A 503 7.91 -16.02 38.78
N TYR A 504 8.27 -15.58 37.57
CA TYR A 504 8.16 -16.40 36.36
C TYR A 504 9.02 -17.67 36.46
N GLN A 505 10.27 -17.52 36.93
CA GLN A 505 11.18 -18.64 37.17
C GLN A 505 10.68 -19.58 38.27
N LYS A 506 10.03 -19.05 39.32
CA LYS A 506 9.42 -19.86 40.38
C LYS A 506 8.24 -20.67 39.87
N LEU A 507 7.43 -20.10 38.98
CA LEU A 507 6.25 -20.76 38.42
C LEU A 507 6.65 -21.82 37.40
N ILE A 508 7.58 -21.50 36.49
CA ILE A 508 8.09 -22.42 35.48
C ILE A 508 9.58 -22.69 35.75
N PRO A 509 9.93 -23.64 36.63
CA PRO A 509 11.31 -23.83 37.09
C PRO A 509 12.24 -24.45 36.03
N ASN A 510 11.69 -25.14 35.03
CA ASN A 510 12.47 -25.92 34.05
C ASN A 510 12.91 -25.09 32.85
N SER A 511 13.76 -24.09 33.10
CA SER A 511 14.42 -23.23 32.07
C SER A 511 13.48 -22.83 30.92
N PRO A 512 12.43 -22.03 31.19
CA PRO A 512 11.45 -21.67 30.19
C PRO A 512 12.03 -20.77 29.10
N LYS A 513 11.45 -20.87 27.90
CA LYS A 513 11.56 -19.80 26.89
C LYS A 513 10.66 -18.63 27.29
N TYR A 514 11.23 -17.44 27.40
CA TYR A 514 10.53 -16.22 27.74
C TYR A 514 9.97 -15.58 26.47
N LEU A 515 8.65 -15.47 26.42
CA LEU A 515 7.90 -14.94 25.29
C LEU A 515 7.14 -13.69 25.73
N ALA A 516 7.04 -12.69 24.87
CA ALA A 516 6.10 -11.58 25.06
C ALA A 516 5.48 -11.15 23.73
N ILE A 517 4.56 -10.19 23.80
CA ILE A 517 3.98 -9.54 22.63
C ILE A 517 3.95 -8.03 22.83
N MET A 518 4.26 -7.27 21.79
CA MET A 518 4.15 -5.82 21.73
C MET A 518 3.32 -5.40 20.53
N ARG A 519 2.75 -4.20 20.61
CA ARG A 519 2.02 -3.53 19.54
C ARG A 519 2.51 -2.08 19.46
N GLU A 520 2.35 -1.42 18.33
CA GLU A 520 2.67 0.00 18.22
C GLU A 520 1.96 0.78 19.34
N PRO A 521 2.67 1.59 20.15
CA PRO A 521 2.14 2.11 21.41
C PRO A 521 0.86 2.95 21.26
N VAL A 522 0.76 3.76 20.21
CA VAL A 522 -0.43 4.58 19.94
C VAL A 522 -1.60 3.70 19.49
N GLU A 523 -1.36 2.73 18.61
CA GLU A 523 -2.38 1.77 18.17
C GLU A 523 -2.87 0.89 19.32
N ARG A 524 -1.99 0.55 20.27
CA ARG A 524 -2.36 -0.15 21.51
C ARG A 524 -3.21 0.72 22.41
N TYR A 525 -2.84 2.00 22.59
CA TYR A 525 -3.64 2.98 23.34
C TYR A 525 -5.05 3.12 22.74
N ILE A 526 -5.14 3.32 21.42
CA ILE A 526 -6.41 3.41 20.68
C ILE A 526 -7.24 2.14 20.92
N SER A 527 -6.62 0.97 20.75
CA SER A 527 -7.26 -0.33 20.99
C SER A 527 -7.84 -0.44 22.40
N PHE A 528 -7.12 0.03 23.42
CA PHE A 528 -7.55 0.06 24.82
C PHE A 528 -8.79 0.95 25.02
N GLU A 529 -8.74 2.17 24.50
CA GLU A 529 -9.85 3.12 24.58
C GLU A 529 -11.14 2.64 23.88
N PHE A 530 -11.00 1.92 22.76
CA PHE A 530 -12.15 1.36 22.01
C PHE A 530 -12.79 0.14 22.67
N ASP A 531 -12.01 -0.66 23.41
CA ASP A 531 -12.52 -1.87 24.07
C ASP A 531 -13.66 -1.53 25.03
N GLY A 532 -13.55 -0.40 25.74
CA GLY A 532 -14.57 0.11 26.65
C GLY A 532 -14.96 -0.84 27.79
N SER A 533 -14.31 -2.00 27.92
CA SER A 533 -14.55 -3.02 28.94
C SER A 533 -14.24 -2.51 30.34
N PHE A 534 -13.42 -1.47 30.45
CA PHE A 534 -12.96 -0.94 31.74
C PHE A 534 -13.61 0.38 32.18
N HIS A 535 -14.71 0.84 31.55
CA HIS A 535 -15.56 2.01 31.91
C HIS A 535 -15.37 3.25 31.00
N GLY A 536 -16.40 3.57 30.21
CA GLY A 536 -16.64 4.94 29.74
C GLY A 536 -15.66 5.55 28.73
N GLY A 537 -14.86 4.74 28.02
CA GLY A 537 -13.89 5.21 27.02
C GLY A 537 -14.46 6.27 26.06
N VAL A 538 -13.64 7.28 25.75
CA VAL A 538 -14.05 8.49 25.01
C VAL A 538 -14.64 8.15 23.64
N PHE A 539 -14.11 7.11 23.00
CA PHE A 539 -14.56 6.64 21.68
C PHE A 539 -15.90 5.89 21.72
N ARG A 540 -16.30 5.36 22.89
CA ARG A 540 -17.55 4.60 23.05
C ARG A 540 -18.77 5.50 23.32
N ARG A 541 -18.55 6.71 23.86
CA ARG A 541 -19.62 7.68 24.16
C ARG A 541 -20.16 8.41 22.93
N ASN A 542 -19.38 8.55 21.85
CA ASN A 542 -19.77 9.32 20.67
C ASN A 542 -20.10 8.41 19.46
N LYS A 543 -21.27 7.77 19.49
CA LYS A 543 -21.71 6.82 18.43
C LYS A 543 -22.06 7.48 17.10
N SER A 544 -22.27 8.80 17.07
CA SER A 544 -22.76 9.54 15.90
C SER A 544 -21.67 10.30 15.14
N ASN A 545 -20.50 10.57 15.73
CA ASN A 545 -19.39 11.29 15.09
C ASN A 545 -18.03 10.81 15.63
N VAL A 546 -17.48 9.74 15.05
CA VAL A 546 -16.07 9.33 15.31
C VAL A 546 -15.14 10.10 14.37
N PHE A 547 -15.20 11.44 14.41
CA PHE A 547 -14.25 12.30 13.71
C PHE A 547 -13.26 12.86 14.72
N MET A 548 -12.00 12.42 14.59
CA MET A 548 -10.75 12.93 15.20
C MET A 548 -10.86 13.58 16.59
N PHE A 549 -10.24 12.96 17.59
CA PHE A 549 -9.97 13.65 18.86
C PHE A 549 -8.70 14.50 18.74
N GLU A 550 -8.83 15.81 19.04
CA GLU A 550 -7.70 16.74 19.13
C GLU A 550 -6.87 16.57 20.39
N ASP A 551 -7.52 16.19 21.49
CA ASP A 551 -6.89 15.97 22.78
C ASP A 551 -7.05 14.52 23.23
N PRO A 552 -6.00 13.69 23.12
CA PRO A 552 -6.05 12.29 23.55
C PRO A 552 -6.19 12.14 25.08
N PHE A 553 -5.88 13.19 25.86
CA PHE A 553 -5.85 13.11 27.32
C PHE A 553 -7.22 13.26 27.99
N LYS A 554 -8.28 13.47 27.20
CA LYS A 554 -9.67 13.40 27.68
C LYS A 554 -10.16 11.96 27.88
N GLY A 555 -9.35 10.97 27.47
CA GLY A 555 -9.55 9.52 27.58
C GLY A 555 -9.62 8.99 29.01
N ASP A 556 -9.71 7.66 29.15
CA ASP A 556 -9.55 7.02 30.45
C ASP A 556 -8.10 7.22 30.93
N PRO A 557 -7.87 7.84 32.12
CA PRO A 557 -6.53 8.04 32.62
C PRO A 557 -5.73 6.74 32.69
N ARG A 558 -6.38 5.59 32.94
CA ARG A 558 -5.72 4.28 33.05
C ARG A 558 -5.05 3.85 31.76
N SER A 559 -5.51 4.29 30.59
CA SER A 559 -4.90 3.99 29.29
C SER A 559 -3.47 4.52 29.17
N LEU A 560 -3.15 5.59 29.91
CA LEU A 560 -1.80 6.16 30.01
C LEU A 560 -0.97 5.56 31.15
N HIS A 561 -1.60 4.87 32.09
CA HIS A 561 -0.96 4.22 33.23
C HIS A 561 -0.64 2.74 32.97
N GLN A 562 -1.46 2.04 32.16
CA GLN A 562 -1.22 0.67 31.71
C GLN A 562 -0.33 0.71 30.46
N GLN A 563 0.91 1.14 30.64
CA GLN A 563 1.92 1.15 29.57
C GLN A 563 2.59 -0.21 29.41
N MET A 564 2.96 -0.57 28.18
CA MET A 564 3.59 -1.87 27.90
C MET A 564 4.90 -1.99 28.67
N SER A 565 5.72 -0.94 28.71
CA SER A 565 6.97 -0.90 29.49
C SER A 565 6.74 -1.23 30.97
N VAL A 566 5.62 -0.81 31.56
CA VAL A 566 5.23 -1.15 32.93
C VAL A 566 4.83 -2.61 33.03
N GLU A 567 4.11 -3.15 32.05
CA GLU A 567 3.83 -4.60 31.92
C GLU A 567 5.13 -5.43 31.82
N PHE A 568 6.17 -4.91 31.18
CA PHE A 568 7.55 -5.44 31.19
C PHE A 568 8.32 -5.15 32.51
N GLY A 569 7.66 -4.64 33.54
CA GLY A 569 8.21 -4.45 34.89
C GLY A 569 8.95 -3.13 35.11
N LEU A 570 8.87 -2.16 34.19
CA LEU A 570 9.44 -0.82 34.42
C LEU A 570 8.60 -0.10 35.49
N GLN A 571 9.26 0.41 36.53
CA GLN A 571 8.55 1.13 37.59
C GLN A 571 7.90 2.41 37.03
N SER A 572 6.63 2.65 37.37
CA SER A 572 5.81 3.70 36.75
C SER A 572 6.39 5.12 36.86
N HIS A 573 7.19 5.42 37.88
CA HIS A 573 7.82 6.74 38.06
C HIS A 573 9.07 6.93 37.17
N LEU A 574 9.67 5.84 36.66
CA LEU A 574 10.86 5.87 35.81
C LEU A 574 10.55 6.02 34.31
N ARG A 575 9.28 6.03 33.91
CA ARG A 575 8.86 6.13 32.49
C ARG A 575 9.28 7.41 31.76
N LYS A 576 9.72 8.43 32.49
CA LYS A 576 10.22 9.69 31.92
C LYS A 576 11.75 9.82 32.04
N ASP A 577 12.41 8.91 32.76
CA ASP A 577 13.87 8.86 32.88
C ASP A 577 14.45 8.00 31.77
N GLU A 578 15.11 8.63 30.81
CA GLU A 578 15.66 7.95 29.64
C GLU A 578 16.75 6.93 29.99
N ASN A 579 17.58 7.20 31.01
CA ASN A 579 18.64 6.29 31.40
C ASN A 579 18.06 5.04 32.07
N ALA A 580 17.06 5.23 32.93
CA ALA A 580 16.34 4.12 33.56
C ALA A 580 15.59 3.26 32.51
N ILE A 581 14.95 3.89 31.52
CA ILE A 581 14.27 3.20 30.41
C ILE A 581 15.27 2.34 29.63
N ARG A 582 16.41 2.89 29.22
CA ARG A 582 17.42 2.17 28.43
C ARG A 582 18.07 1.05 29.22
N THR A 583 18.38 1.28 30.49
CA THR A 583 18.92 0.25 31.40
C THR A 583 17.94 -0.91 31.55
N HIS A 584 16.65 -0.61 31.77
CA HIS A 584 15.62 -1.65 31.87
C HIS A 584 15.42 -2.38 30.54
N LEU A 585 15.40 -1.66 29.40
CA LEU A 585 15.30 -2.27 28.08
C LEU A 585 16.43 -3.26 27.82
N ALA A 586 17.67 -2.90 28.13
CA ALA A 586 18.83 -3.79 27.96
C ALA A 586 18.71 -5.07 28.82
N ARG A 587 18.14 -4.95 30.02
CA ARG A 587 17.80 -6.12 30.86
C ARG A 587 16.72 -6.99 30.21
N ILE A 588 15.63 -6.38 29.74
CA ILE A 588 14.52 -7.10 29.09
C ILE A 588 14.98 -7.79 27.80
N ASP A 589 15.82 -7.15 26.99
CA ASP A 589 16.36 -7.73 25.76
C ASP A 589 17.22 -8.99 26.01
N LYS A 590 17.91 -9.04 27.15
CA LYS A 590 18.67 -10.22 27.59
C LYS A 590 17.79 -11.32 28.20
N GLU A 591 16.68 -10.96 28.83
CA GLU A 591 15.84 -11.91 29.56
C GLU A 591 14.76 -12.59 28.71
N PHE A 592 14.27 -11.92 27.66
CA PHE A 592 13.26 -12.46 26.75
C PHE A 592 13.89 -13.11 25.53
N ASP A 593 13.58 -14.39 25.29
CA ASP A 593 14.02 -15.12 24.10
C ASP A 593 13.34 -14.58 22.83
N PHE A 594 12.06 -14.21 22.91
CA PHE A 594 11.34 -13.67 21.76
C PHE A 594 10.21 -12.71 22.15
N VAL A 595 10.08 -11.62 21.38
CA VAL A 595 8.99 -10.64 21.53
C VAL A 595 8.25 -10.53 20.19
N ILE A 596 7.01 -11.00 20.17
CA ILE A 596 6.12 -10.91 19.01
C ILE A 596 5.77 -9.44 18.75
N ILE A 597 5.81 -9.01 17.49
CA ILE A 597 5.34 -7.68 17.08
C ILE A 597 3.98 -7.84 16.40
N HIS A 598 2.93 -7.27 16.99
CA HIS A 598 1.55 -7.43 16.54
C HIS A 598 1.31 -6.91 15.10
N GLU A 599 2.04 -5.90 14.64
CA GLU A 599 1.94 -5.43 13.25
C GLU A 599 2.53 -6.42 12.22
N TYR A 600 3.32 -7.38 12.69
CA TYR A 600 3.96 -8.45 11.91
C TYR A 600 3.67 -9.79 12.59
N PHE A 601 2.41 -9.99 12.99
CA PHE A 601 2.00 -11.11 13.86
C PHE A 601 2.24 -12.45 13.17
N GLU A 602 1.88 -12.57 11.89
CA GLU A 602 2.10 -13.79 11.11
C GLU A 602 3.58 -14.12 10.95
N GLU A 603 4.42 -13.13 10.60
CA GLU A 603 5.88 -13.27 10.53
C GLU A 603 6.44 -13.71 11.90
N SER A 604 5.97 -13.08 12.97
CA SER A 604 6.40 -13.40 14.33
C SER A 604 6.02 -14.83 14.72
N LEU A 605 4.84 -15.33 14.32
CA LEU A 605 4.41 -16.70 14.61
C LEU A 605 5.25 -17.75 13.86
N VAL A 606 5.62 -17.47 12.61
CA VAL A 606 6.52 -18.36 11.85
C VAL A 606 7.92 -18.37 12.45
N LEU A 607 8.42 -17.22 12.89
CA LEU A 607 9.70 -17.16 13.61
C LEU A 607 9.62 -17.90 14.95
N MET A 608 8.53 -17.73 15.70
CA MET A 608 8.26 -18.47 16.94
C MET A 608 8.22 -19.98 16.67
N LYS A 609 7.61 -20.42 15.56
CA LYS A 609 7.61 -21.84 15.15
C LYS A 609 9.04 -22.37 15.02
N ARG A 610 9.92 -21.64 14.32
CA ARG A 610 11.33 -22.01 14.15
C ARG A 610 12.05 -22.04 15.49
N LEU A 611 11.95 -20.97 16.28
CA LEU A 611 12.64 -20.82 17.56
C LEU A 611 12.21 -21.88 18.59
N PHE A 612 10.95 -22.29 18.59
CA PHE A 612 10.40 -23.23 19.57
C PHE A 612 10.35 -24.67 19.05
N CYS A 613 10.80 -24.91 17.82
CA CYS A 613 10.73 -26.21 17.14
C CYS A 613 9.30 -26.76 17.10
N TRP A 614 8.34 -25.89 16.77
CA TRP A 614 6.93 -26.23 16.67
C TRP A 614 6.55 -26.62 15.24
N GLU A 615 5.37 -27.23 15.09
CA GLU A 615 4.81 -27.55 13.78
C GLU A 615 3.89 -26.43 13.29
N MET A 616 3.65 -26.36 11.99
CA MET A 616 2.73 -25.36 11.42
C MET A 616 1.33 -25.46 12.06
N SER A 617 0.86 -26.68 12.34
CA SER A 617 -0.42 -26.92 13.03
C SER A 617 -0.49 -26.29 14.42
N ASP A 618 0.65 -26.12 15.10
CA ASP A 618 0.72 -25.62 16.46
C ASP A 618 0.51 -24.09 16.51
N ILE A 619 0.86 -23.36 15.43
CA ILE A 619 0.83 -21.88 15.39
C ILE A 619 -0.38 -21.28 14.64
N ILE A 620 -1.32 -22.12 14.15
CA ILE A 620 -2.50 -21.62 13.42
C ILE A 620 -3.32 -20.71 14.32
N SER A 621 -3.43 -19.43 13.97
CA SER A 621 -4.15 -18.45 14.78
C SER A 621 -5.50 -18.10 14.15
N MET A 622 -6.53 -17.93 14.98
CA MET A 622 -7.82 -17.37 14.55
C MET A 622 -7.91 -15.93 14.99
N VAL A 623 -7.50 -15.01 14.11
CA VAL A 623 -7.81 -13.60 14.31
C VAL A 623 -9.30 -13.41 14.06
N SER A 624 -10.07 -13.37 15.17
CA SER A 624 -11.49 -13.04 15.16
C SER A 624 -11.65 -11.60 14.69
N GLY A 625 -12.13 -11.43 13.45
CA GLY A 625 -12.41 -10.12 12.86
C GLY A 625 -13.58 -9.36 13.52
N LYS A 626 -14.02 -9.77 14.73
CA LYS A 626 -15.13 -9.12 15.45
C LYS A 626 -14.79 -7.68 15.91
N ASN A 627 -13.52 -7.32 15.95
CA ASN A 627 -13.09 -5.96 16.27
C ASN A 627 -12.42 -5.30 15.07
N MET A 628 -13.23 -4.93 14.08
CA MET A 628 -13.12 -3.69 13.29
C MET A 628 -14.03 -3.80 12.06
N LYS A 629 -15.29 -3.39 12.20
CA LYS A 629 -15.73 -2.37 11.25
C LYS A 629 -14.64 -1.30 11.36
N LYS A 630 -13.82 -1.13 10.33
CA LYS A 630 -12.84 -0.05 10.24
C LYS A 630 -13.60 1.26 10.44
N ALA A 631 -13.84 1.64 11.69
CA ALA A 631 -14.09 3.01 12.07
C ALA A 631 -12.75 3.68 11.82
N THR A 632 -12.56 4.08 10.57
CA THR A 632 -11.55 5.03 10.19
C THR A 632 -11.60 6.20 11.17
N TYR A 633 -10.42 6.59 11.65
CA TYR A 633 -10.09 7.79 12.45
C TYR A 633 -10.20 7.66 13.98
N ALA A 634 -9.10 7.99 14.67
CA ALA A 634 -9.11 8.14 16.13
C ALA A 634 -8.37 9.38 16.67
N LEU A 635 -7.30 9.86 16.02
CA LEU A 635 -6.51 11.00 16.51
C LEU A 635 -6.11 11.96 15.38
N THR A 636 -6.08 13.26 15.67
CA THR A 636 -5.39 14.23 14.78
C THR A 636 -3.87 13.95 14.80
N PRO A 637 -3.10 14.40 13.78
CA PRO A 637 -1.63 14.31 13.83
C PRO A 637 -1.04 14.92 15.11
N SER A 638 -1.60 16.03 15.58
CA SER A 638 -1.22 16.67 16.86
C SER A 638 -1.53 15.78 18.06
N GLY A 639 -2.73 15.17 18.12
CA GLY A 639 -3.10 14.23 19.17
C GLY A 639 -2.23 12.97 19.19
N ARG A 640 -1.86 12.44 18.02
CA ARG A 640 -0.92 11.31 17.91
C ARG A 640 0.46 11.69 18.46
N HIS A 641 1.00 12.84 18.05
CA HIS A 641 2.31 13.27 18.50
C HIS A 641 2.37 13.49 20.02
N LYS A 642 1.32 14.09 20.60
CA LYS A 642 1.18 14.23 22.06
C LYS A 642 1.22 12.87 22.77
N LEU A 643 0.55 11.85 22.22
CA LEU A 643 0.62 10.50 22.78
C LEU A 643 1.99 9.85 22.62
N GLU A 644 2.66 10.02 21.47
CA GLU A 644 4.02 9.49 21.27
C GLU A 644 4.99 10.04 22.33
N ILE A 645 4.84 11.31 22.73
CA ILE A 645 5.60 11.94 23.81
C ILE A 645 5.26 11.30 25.17
N GLU A 646 3.98 11.15 25.51
CA GLU A 646 3.58 10.55 26.80
C GLU A 646 3.85 9.03 26.89
N LEU A 647 3.98 8.36 25.74
CA LEU A 647 4.30 6.95 25.61
C LEU A 647 5.78 6.71 25.27
N LYS A 648 6.67 7.66 25.59
CA LYS A 648 8.11 7.61 25.23
C LYS A 648 8.78 6.28 25.59
N ALA A 649 8.56 5.76 26.80
CA ALA A 649 9.12 4.48 27.24
C ALA A 649 8.68 3.32 26.34
N ASP A 650 7.38 3.24 26.04
CA ASP A 650 6.83 2.22 25.16
C ASP A 650 7.31 2.34 23.72
N MET A 651 7.46 3.58 23.22
CA MET A 651 8.02 3.83 21.89
C MET A 651 9.47 3.33 21.79
N ILE A 652 10.27 3.54 22.83
CA ILE A 652 11.66 3.03 22.90
C ILE A 652 11.67 1.50 22.88
N PHE A 653 10.86 0.85 23.72
CA PHE A 653 10.74 -0.61 23.79
C PHE A 653 10.29 -1.21 22.46
N TYR A 654 9.20 -0.68 21.91
CA TYR A 654 8.62 -1.15 20.65
C TYR A 654 9.61 -1.01 19.48
N ASN A 655 10.27 0.15 19.35
CA ASN A 655 11.21 0.37 18.25
C ASN A 655 12.42 -0.57 18.32
N HIS A 656 12.92 -0.88 19.52
CA HIS A 656 14.02 -1.83 19.73
C HIS A 656 13.65 -3.24 19.26
N PHE A 657 12.57 -3.81 19.79
CA PHE A 657 12.16 -5.18 19.42
C PHE A 657 11.66 -5.27 17.97
N ARG A 658 11.06 -4.20 17.44
CA ARG A 658 10.74 -4.11 16.00
C ARG A 658 12.02 -4.17 15.18
N LYS A 659 13.04 -3.37 15.48
CA LYS A 659 14.33 -3.39 14.76
C LYS A 659 14.96 -4.80 14.81
N LYS A 660 14.94 -5.45 15.98
CA LYS A 660 15.42 -6.82 16.19
C LYS A 660 14.68 -7.85 15.32
N LEU A 661 13.35 -7.78 15.26
CA LEU A 661 12.54 -8.63 14.39
C LEU A 661 12.93 -8.44 12.92
N PHE A 662 12.99 -7.20 12.45
CA PHE A 662 13.32 -6.90 11.04
C PHE A 662 14.72 -7.36 10.66
N HIS A 663 15.71 -7.14 11.52
CA HIS A 663 17.06 -7.63 11.28
C HIS A 663 17.08 -9.17 11.13
N THR A 664 16.36 -9.87 12.01
CA THR A 664 16.24 -11.34 11.96
C THR A 664 15.55 -11.80 10.67
N ILE A 665 14.42 -11.19 10.32
CA ILE A 665 13.68 -11.52 9.09
C ILE A 665 14.54 -11.29 7.84
N ASN A 666 15.25 -10.16 7.78
CA ASN A 666 16.11 -9.84 6.65
C ASN A 666 17.27 -10.82 6.51
N ALA A 667 17.87 -11.26 7.64
CA ALA A 667 18.93 -12.25 7.65
C ALA A 667 18.47 -13.64 7.18
N LEU A 668 17.20 -14.00 7.44
CA LEU A 668 16.60 -15.28 7.01
C LEU A 668 16.21 -15.30 5.52
N GLY A 669 16.17 -14.15 4.84
CA GLY A 669 16.00 -14.05 3.39
C GLY A 669 14.62 -14.45 2.85
N VAL A 670 14.59 -14.74 1.55
CA VAL A 670 13.35 -14.96 0.77
C VAL A 670 12.60 -16.22 1.21
N GLU A 671 13.32 -17.29 1.53
CA GLU A 671 12.74 -18.57 1.98
C GLU A 671 11.85 -18.41 3.23
N PHE A 672 12.20 -17.51 4.14
CA PHE A 672 11.36 -17.22 5.30
C PHE A 672 10.03 -16.55 4.89
N GLN A 673 10.05 -15.67 3.88
CA GLN A 673 8.83 -15.03 3.38
C GLN A 673 7.91 -16.03 2.69
N GLU A 674 8.46 -17.01 1.98
CA GLU A 674 7.70 -18.13 1.39
C GLU A 674 7.04 -18.99 2.48
N GLU A 675 7.74 -19.28 3.58
CA GLU A 675 7.14 -19.96 4.73
C GLU A 675 5.99 -19.14 5.35
N VAL A 676 6.15 -17.81 5.46
CA VAL A 676 5.08 -16.91 5.92
C VAL A 676 3.89 -16.92 4.96
N ALA A 677 4.12 -16.96 3.64
CA ALA A 677 3.06 -17.10 2.64
C ALA A 677 2.29 -18.43 2.81
N GLN A 678 3.02 -19.53 3.01
CA GLN A 678 2.43 -20.84 3.27
C GLN A 678 1.60 -20.85 4.57
N TYR A 679 2.12 -20.25 5.64
CA TYR A 679 1.36 -20.07 6.88
C TYR A 679 0.04 -19.31 6.64
N ARG A 680 0.10 -18.18 5.93
CA ARG A 680 -1.08 -17.36 5.59
C ARG A 680 -2.09 -18.11 4.74
N TYR A 681 -1.64 -18.98 3.84
CA TYR A 681 -2.50 -19.84 3.02
C TYR A 681 -3.23 -20.87 3.90
N ILE A 682 -2.48 -21.64 4.70
CA ILE A 682 -3.03 -22.65 5.61
C ILE A 682 -3.99 -22.01 6.61
N GLN A 683 -3.62 -20.88 7.21
CA GLN A 683 -4.46 -20.15 8.15
C GLN A 683 -5.81 -19.76 7.52
N ARG A 684 -5.82 -19.32 6.25
CA ARG A 684 -7.07 -19.00 5.53
C ARG A 684 -7.92 -20.24 5.28
N LEU A 685 -7.33 -21.34 4.83
CA LEU A 685 -8.04 -22.60 4.62
C LEU A 685 -8.70 -23.08 5.91
N VAL A 686 -7.93 -23.13 6.99
CA VAL A 686 -8.43 -23.57 8.29
C VAL A 686 -9.50 -22.62 8.81
N LYS A 687 -9.34 -21.30 8.63
CA LYS A 687 -10.37 -20.31 9.01
C LYS A 687 -11.66 -20.48 8.21
N ASP A 688 -11.58 -20.70 6.90
CA ASP A 688 -12.76 -20.90 6.06
C ASP A 688 -13.49 -22.19 6.40
N PHE A 689 -12.75 -23.29 6.59
CA PHE A 689 -13.29 -24.53 7.12
C PHE A 689 -14.00 -24.30 8.45
N CYS A 690 -13.36 -23.65 9.42
CA CYS A 690 -13.93 -23.43 10.75
C CYS A 690 -15.17 -22.51 10.76
N LEU A 691 -15.26 -21.54 9.84
CA LEU A 691 -16.39 -20.61 9.79
C LEU A 691 -17.56 -21.12 8.94
N HIS A 692 -17.27 -21.87 7.87
CA HIS A 692 -18.27 -22.23 6.86
C HIS A 692 -18.29 -23.75 6.58
N GLY A 693 -17.12 -24.39 6.52
CA GLY A 693 -16.96 -25.79 6.11
C GLY A 693 -17.39 -26.85 7.13
N VAL A 694 -17.33 -26.58 8.44
CA VAL A 694 -17.61 -27.59 9.51
C VAL A 694 -19.04 -28.16 9.45
N LYS A 695 -19.97 -27.48 8.76
CA LYS A 695 -21.34 -27.97 8.55
C LYS A 695 -21.47 -28.98 7.41
N ILE A 696 -20.47 -29.04 6.54
CA ILE A 696 -20.49 -29.80 5.28
C ILE A 696 -19.53 -30.99 5.37
N MET A 697 -18.38 -30.79 6.01
CA MET A 697 -17.30 -31.77 6.13
C MET A 697 -16.85 -31.87 7.58
N GLU A 698 -16.58 -33.09 8.05
CA GLU A 698 -16.16 -33.35 9.44
C GLU A 698 -14.72 -32.90 9.71
N THR A 699 -13.86 -33.06 8.71
CA THR A 699 -12.44 -32.71 8.75
C THR A 699 -11.97 -32.09 7.44
N ILE A 700 -10.92 -31.27 7.50
CA ILE A 700 -10.12 -30.84 6.35
C ILE A 700 -8.69 -31.36 6.51
N GLU A 701 -8.12 -31.88 5.44
CA GLU A 701 -6.72 -32.30 5.38
C GLU A 701 -5.86 -31.17 4.80
N ILE A 702 -4.82 -30.80 5.53
CA ILE A 702 -3.78 -29.89 5.05
C ILE A 702 -2.62 -30.75 4.53
N PRO A 703 -2.34 -30.72 3.21
CA PRO A 703 -1.30 -31.55 2.63
C PRO A 703 0.09 -31.14 3.12
N SER A 704 1.06 -32.03 2.94
CA SER A 704 2.47 -31.70 3.15
C SER A 704 2.92 -30.61 2.18
N SER A 705 3.87 -29.80 2.63
CA SER A 705 4.61 -28.87 1.79
C SER A 705 6.07 -28.84 2.22
N THR A 706 6.88 -28.00 1.55
CA THR A 706 8.24 -27.68 1.99
C THR A 706 8.30 -27.23 3.46
N TRP A 707 7.24 -26.59 3.98
CA TRP A 707 7.25 -25.92 5.27
C TRP A 707 6.40 -26.58 6.35
N ASN A 708 5.61 -27.61 6.01
CA ASN A 708 4.76 -28.31 6.96
C ASN A 708 4.60 -29.80 6.62
N LYS A 709 4.52 -30.62 7.67
CA LYS A 709 3.99 -31.99 7.61
C LYS A 709 2.48 -31.95 7.37
N PRO A 710 1.86 -33.02 6.82
CA PRO A 710 0.42 -33.04 6.64
C PRO A 710 -0.27 -33.10 8.00
N PHE A 711 -1.42 -32.47 8.14
CA PHE A 711 -2.23 -32.53 9.36
C PHE A 711 -3.71 -32.29 9.06
N THR A 712 -4.59 -32.83 9.90
CA THR A 712 -6.04 -32.64 9.77
C THR A 712 -6.55 -31.62 10.77
N VAL A 713 -7.59 -30.88 10.39
CA VAL A 713 -8.35 -30.03 11.31
C VAL A 713 -9.79 -30.52 11.33
N ASN A 714 -10.33 -30.75 12.52
CA ASN A 714 -11.70 -31.19 12.72
C ASN A 714 -12.56 -30.13 13.42
N LYS A 715 -13.84 -30.44 13.65
CA LYS A 715 -14.77 -29.58 14.37
C LYS A 715 -14.27 -29.15 15.76
N ARG A 716 -13.71 -30.07 16.54
CA ARG A 716 -13.20 -29.79 17.89
C ARG A 716 -12.01 -28.83 17.85
N ASP A 717 -11.13 -28.97 16.86
CA ASP A 717 -10.02 -28.03 16.67
C ASP A 717 -10.55 -26.62 16.39
N CYS A 718 -11.55 -26.49 15.52
CA CYS A 718 -12.22 -25.23 15.24
C CYS A 718 -12.90 -24.63 16.48
N GLU A 719 -13.58 -25.44 17.28
CA GLU A 719 -14.19 -25.01 18.54
C GLU A 719 -13.15 -24.43 19.48
N LEU A 720 -11.99 -25.08 19.63
CA LEU A 720 -10.89 -24.58 20.48
C LEU A 720 -10.24 -23.31 19.89
N MET A 721 -10.03 -23.26 18.58
CA MET A 721 -9.41 -22.13 17.91
C MET A 721 -10.29 -20.86 17.97
N LEU A 722 -11.61 -21.01 17.91
CA LEU A 722 -12.58 -19.90 17.98
C LEU A 722 -13.05 -19.59 19.41
N MET A 723 -12.64 -20.39 20.40
CA MET A 723 -13.05 -20.23 21.79
C MET A 723 -12.53 -18.93 22.38
N VAL A 724 -13.45 -18.14 22.97
CA VAL A 724 -13.08 -16.94 23.72
C VAL A 724 -12.41 -17.31 25.05
N GLU A 725 -11.66 -16.36 25.61
CA GLU A 725 -10.75 -16.60 26.74
C GLU A 725 -11.39 -17.24 27.97
N GLY A 726 -12.50 -16.71 28.47
CA GLY A 726 -13.15 -17.22 29.70
C GLY A 726 -13.55 -18.70 29.62
N PRO A 727 -14.32 -19.13 28.60
CA PRO A 727 -14.63 -20.54 28.35
C PRO A 727 -13.38 -21.42 28.18
N MET A 728 -12.34 -20.94 27.48
CA MET A 728 -11.09 -21.69 27.31
C MET A 728 -10.40 -21.92 28.65
N VAL A 729 -10.25 -20.88 29.48
CA VAL A 729 -9.68 -20.99 30.82
C VAL A 729 -10.52 -21.93 31.69
N THR A 730 -11.84 -21.83 31.63
CA THR A 730 -12.77 -22.72 32.35
C THR A 730 -12.55 -24.19 31.98
N LEU A 731 -12.45 -24.48 30.67
CA LEU A 731 -12.18 -25.82 30.16
C LEU A 731 -10.83 -26.34 30.66
N MET A 732 -9.80 -25.51 30.65
CA MET A 732 -8.46 -25.89 31.12
C MET A 732 -8.44 -26.14 32.64
N ILE A 733 -9.11 -25.32 33.45
CA ILE A 733 -9.24 -25.55 34.90
C ILE A 733 -9.91 -26.89 35.15
N LYS A 734 -11.01 -27.19 34.44
CA LYS A 734 -11.71 -28.47 34.55
C LYS A 734 -10.78 -29.65 34.21
N ASN A 735 -10.06 -29.56 33.09
CA ASN A 735 -9.12 -30.61 32.67
C ASN A 735 -7.99 -30.80 33.69
N ALA A 736 -7.43 -29.72 34.22
CA ALA A 736 -6.38 -29.77 35.23
C ALA A 736 -6.86 -30.41 36.55
N LYS A 737 -8.08 -30.09 37.00
CA LYS A 737 -8.69 -30.73 38.19
C LYS A 737 -8.88 -32.23 38.00
N VAL A 738 -9.42 -32.65 36.85
CA VAL A 738 -9.58 -34.07 36.51
C VAL A 738 -8.22 -34.78 36.46
N LYS A 739 -7.21 -34.15 35.85
CA LYS A 739 -5.85 -34.69 35.80
C LYS A 739 -5.26 -34.88 37.21
N TYR A 740 -5.47 -33.92 38.10
CA TYR A 740 -5.04 -34.01 39.49
C TYR A 740 -5.78 -35.11 40.26
N GLU A 741 -7.11 -35.17 40.18
CA GLU A 741 -7.93 -36.20 40.85
C GLU A 741 -7.57 -37.62 40.39
N ASN A 742 -7.35 -37.82 39.09
CA ASN A 742 -6.91 -39.09 38.55
C ASN A 742 -5.50 -39.48 39.03
N SER A 743 -4.63 -38.51 39.31
CA SER A 743 -3.30 -38.79 39.86
C SER A 743 -3.36 -39.28 41.31
N LEU A 744 -4.34 -38.81 42.09
CA LEU A 744 -4.58 -39.30 43.46
C LEU A 744 -5.10 -40.74 43.44
N LYS A 745 -6.02 -41.07 42.52
CA LYS A 745 -6.58 -42.42 42.37
C LYS A 745 -5.56 -43.47 41.92
N LYS A 746 -4.46 -43.07 41.29
CA LYS A 746 -3.36 -43.97 40.92
C LYS A 746 -2.37 -44.23 42.07
N LYS A 747 -2.42 -43.42 43.12
CA LYS A 747 -1.59 -43.56 44.32
C LYS A 747 -2.29 -44.32 45.45
N SER A 748 -3.62 -44.29 45.49
CA SER A 748 -4.48 -45.17 46.31
C SER A 748 -4.59 -46.55 45.68
#